data_AF-A0A2E6H6P0-F1
#
_entry.id   AF-A0A2E6H6P0-F1
#
_cell.length_a   1.000
_cell.length_b   1.000
_cell.length_c   1.000
_cell.angle_alpha   90.00
_cell.angle_beta   90.00
_cell.angle_gamma   90.00
#
_symmetry.space_group_name_H-M   'P 1'
#
loop_
_entity.id
_entity.type
_entity.pdbx_description
1 polymer ?
#
loop_
_entity_poly.entity_id
_entity_poly.type
_entity_poly.pdbx_seq_one_letter_code
_entity_poly.pdbx_strand_id
1 'polypeptide(L)'
;MFKALIIEDRKKRGLILDVNFKIFLEAQTNIITSISGLKKILKGDSLPKWDLIVCRDSIEGEDVFSLLDEAIPELGYDIPIVVQVNRKKKDKLNNVEKFIYVEENGLLKNILSPVAKLFEITPTQMAKYKVPDPYPVDSSLLEYFITSPCEIYTDEDKEHCILSAGDNIDKEVLKGLLGGDVFVEASKRILFVNTFTEQFSHMANLLGNPDIDLAQKMDALDKTLTFLSKEFQNGGMDEEVAELSHQCITSMVEITSSTKGLDDFQKLLLSDDFSERFLTAQLVIFYSLHMIKLLDWILEDPELNIPYAAFFHDLLLESDDWAVIRNNDSLKTAKLDELQKERIERHADLTAKFFEAWDSVPKEACKLIREHHGSTDGRGFCNNLEGISNLAKSFLVAEEWAVSCLPFYQKKGLERSKEKILNSLKLKFEGKGYNELIGALELLELVDLDKIVEFWQKADSLDEVERTLEVHLRESKLLTEEELGHWEVISFIHHRLELIKEQGEHLLEETEKELSHKLLEKSSYMYRILNGIFDGQETPSIEPEVIEQIKDCFDDYLEAAPKVYDTIQAFRLSRDLKETDLMLAASQAKVTMCKFLIDNSLEEINVIDLEGKTALMFAVIANSEEIVNLLLEKGAKLDQVDRMRRGPLYHALIHGHEELFFSLSQKGARPSQQAVGGVSLCMVCALRGHLKALEFLVKETKADLNSQDANKKTVIDYAKKGGNKEIIEFVKNNI
;
A
#
# COMPACT_ATOMS: atom_id res chain seq x y z
N MET A 1 22.41 30.69 17.25
CA MET A 1 21.50 29.66 16.74
C MET A 1 20.13 30.31 16.68
N PHE A 2 19.54 30.37 15.49
CA PHE A 2 18.25 31.03 15.27
C PHE A 2 17.16 30.25 16.03
N LYS A 3 16.26 30.91 16.75
CA LYS A 3 15.22 30.25 17.55
C LYS A 3 13.82 30.63 17.07
N ALA A 4 13.02 29.65 16.71
CA ALA A 4 11.63 29.84 16.28
C ALA A 4 10.65 29.17 17.25
N LEU A 5 9.61 29.90 17.66
CA LEU A 5 8.49 29.35 18.40
C LEU A 5 7.33 29.12 17.42
N ILE A 6 6.83 27.90 17.35
CA ILE A 6 5.70 27.49 16.52
C ILE A 6 4.53 27.20 17.45
N ILE A 7 3.44 27.94 17.32
CA ILE A 7 2.20 27.75 18.10
C ILE A 7 1.14 27.23 17.12
N GLU A 8 0.97 25.92 17.12
CA GLU A 8 0.21 25.17 16.13
C GLU A 8 -0.38 23.92 16.81
N ASP A 9 -1.71 23.87 16.93
CA ASP A 9 -2.43 22.75 17.54
C ASP A 9 -2.55 21.53 16.62
N ARG A 10 -2.26 21.70 15.32
CA ARG A 10 -2.19 20.59 14.35
C ARG A 10 -0.78 20.04 14.24
N LYS A 11 -0.54 18.87 14.83
CA LYS A 11 0.76 18.18 14.88
C LYS A 11 1.51 18.16 13.54
N LYS A 12 0.83 17.77 12.45
CA LYS A 12 1.40 17.69 11.10
C LYS A 12 1.88 19.04 10.57
N ARG A 13 1.08 20.10 10.67
CA ARG A 13 1.47 21.46 10.27
C ARG A 13 2.66 21.96 11.11
N GLY A 14 2.64 21.65 12.40
CA GLY A 14 3.76 21.93 13.31
C GLY A 14 5.04 21.27 12.85
N LEU A 15 4.99 19.98 12.46
CA LEU A 15 6.11 19.24 11.90
C LEU A 15 6.57 19.79 10.54
N ILE A 16 5.64 20.18 9.66
CA ILE A 16 5.98 20.79 8.36
C ILE A 16 6.72 22.11 8.57
N LEU A 17 6.20 23.00 9.41
CA LEU A 17 6.83 24.27 9.73
C LEU A 17 8.19 24.06 10.41
N ASP A 18 8.27 23.09 11.33
CA ASP A 18 9.51 22.70 12.00
C ASP A 18 10.61 22.32 11.02
N VAL A 19 10.31 21.38 10.13
CA VAL A 19 11.27 20.87 9.14
C VAL A 19 11.65 21.96 8.15
N ASN A 20 10.69 22.75 7.67
CA ASN A 20 10.96 23.89 6.81
C ASN A 20 11.86 24.93 7.50
N PHE A 21 11.62 25.28 8.77
CA PHE A 21 12.45 26.24 9.49
C PHE A 21 13.83 25.69 9.83
N LYS A 22 13.96 24.39 10.14
CA LYS A 22 15.27 23.74 10.28
C LYS A 22 16.07 23.81 8.98
N ILE A 23 15.45 23.60 7.83
CA ILE A 23 16.14 23.62 6.52
C ILE A 23 16.40 25.03 6.00
N PHE A 24 15.42 25.94 6.13
CA PHE A 24 15.48 27.28 5.55
C PHE A 24 16.24 28.27 6.42
N LEU A 25 16.03 28.20 7.74
CA LEU A 25 16.53 29.18 8.72
C LEU A 25 17.65 28.63 9.61
N GLU A 26 17.98 27.33 9.52
CA GLU A 26 18.80 26.63 10.51
C GLU A 26 18.26 26.84 11.95
N ALA A 27 16.92 26.86 12.06
CA ALA A 27 16.25 27.21 13.30
C ALA A 27 16.25 26.04 14.30
N GLN A 28 16.51 26.36 15.56
CA GLN A 28 16.05 25.56 16.69
C GLN A 28 14.60 25.94 16.97
N THR A 29 13.71 24.99 16.78
CA THR A 29 12.26 25.18 16.88
C THR A 29 11.74 24.69 18.22
N ASN A 30 10.61 25.25 18.64
CA ASN A 30 9.82 24.74 19.75
C ASN A 30 8.35 24.76 19.35
N ILE A 31 7.69 23.60 19.34
CA ILE A 31 6.30 23.44 18.90
C ILE A 31 5.40 23.39 20.13
N ILE A 32 4.38 24.24 20.14
CA ILE A 32 3.36 24.29 21.19
C ILE A 32 2.01 24.01 20.58
N THR A 33 1.39 22.92 21.04
CA THR A 33 0.13 22.40 20.52
C THR A 33 -1.07 22.67 21.44
N SER A 34 -0.86 23.31 22.60
CA SER A 34 -1.93 23.59 23.56
C SER A 34 -1.75 24.93 24.28
N ILE A 35 -2.87 25.50 24.72
CA ILE A 35 -2.90 26.74 25.50
C ILE A 35 -2.19 26.56 26.84
N SER A 36 -2.36 25.40 27.47
CA SER A 36 -1.68 25.10 28.73
C SER A 36 -0.15 25.12 28.57
N GLY A 37 0.36 24.59 27.45
CA GLY A 37 1.76 24.63 27.07
C GLY A 37 2.24 26.06 26.81
N LEU A 38 1.45 26.86 26.08
CA LEU A 38 1.75 28.26 25.80
C LEU A 38 1.87 29.08 27.10
N LYS A 39 0.87 29.00 27.97
CA LYS A 39 0.85 29.70 29.27
C LYS A 39 2.04 29.29 30.16
N LYS A 40 2.50 28.04 30.09
CA LYS A 40 3.67 27.56 30.84
C LYS A 40 4.98 28.17 30.33
N ILE A 41 5.14 28.31 29.01
CA ILE A 41 6.33 28.95 28.42
C ILE A 41 6.34 30.44 28.74
N LEU A 42 5.20 31.12 28.59
CA LEU A 42 5.09 32.56 28.83
C LEU A 42 5.30 32.95 30.31
N LYS A 43 5.13 32.03 31.26
CA LYS A 43 5.31 32.27 32.71
C LYS A 43 6.67 31.84 33.29
N GLY A 44 7.59 31.32 32.47
CA GLY A 44 8.87 30.81 32.96
C GLY A 44 9.84 31.91 33.42
N ASP A 45 10.64 31.64 34.46
CA ASP A 45 11.62 32.59 35.07
C ASP A 45 12.74 33.05 34.12
N SER A 46 12.89 32.41 32.94
CA SER A 46 13.76 32.88 31.86
C SER A 46 13.17 32.48 30.50
N LEU A 47 12.51 33.42 29.84
CA LEU A 47 12.04 33.23 28.46
C LEU A 47 13.24 33.12 27.50
N PRO A 48 13.30 32.11 26.63
CA PRO A 48 14.33 32.05 25.59
C PRO A 48 14.19 33.28 24.69
N LYS A 49 15.32 33.89 24.29
CA LYS A 49 15.29 34.91 23.25
C LYS A 49 14.89 34.28 21.91
N TRP A 50 13.63 34.45 21.51
CA TRP A 50 13.10 34.00 20.22
C TRP A 50 13.44 34.99 19.10
N ASP A 51 13.80 34.47 17.93
CA ASP A 51 14.08 35.26 16.72
C ASP A 51 12.85 35.33 15.79
N LEU A 52 11.91 34.40 15.94
CA LEU A 52 10.63 34.33 15.19
C LEU A 52 9.55 33.65 16.04
N ILE A 53 8.32 34.18 15.98
CA ILE A 53 7.13 33.47 16.45
C ILE A 53 6.19 33.27 15.26
N VAL A 54 5.73 32.04 15.06
CA VAL A 54 4.68 31.72 14.10
C VAL A 54 3.51 31.12 14.86
N CYS A 55 2.32 31.68 14.69
CA CYS A 55 1.14 31.22 15.40
C CYS A 55 -0.13 31.28 14.56
N ARG A 56 -1.10 30.41 14.91
CA ARG A 56 -2.49 30.60 14.51
C ARG A 56 -3.13 31.69 15.37
N ASP A 57 -4.18 32.31 14.85
CA ASP A 57 -4.98 33.29 15.59
C ASP A 57 -5.65 32.68 16.83
N SER A 58 -5.94 31.39 16.78
CA SER A 58 -6.55 30.63 17.86
C SER A 58 -6.07 29.19 17.86
N ILE A 59 -5.91 28.63 19.05
CA ILE A 59 -5.71 27.19 19.28
C ILE A 59 -6.63 26.76 20.42
N GLU A 60 -7.17 25.53 20.35
CA GLU A 60 -8.12 25.02 21.35
C GLU A 60 -9.33 25.97 21.61
N GLY A 61 -9.68 26.82 20.64
CA GLY A 61 -10.74 27.82 20.76
C GLY A 61 -10.40 29.07 21.60
N GLU A 62 -9.19 29.19 22.13
CA GLU A 62 -8.71 30.39 22.80
C GLU A 62 -7.92 31.29 21.82
N ASP A 63 -7.99 32.60 22.06
CA ASP A 63 -7.30 33.62 21.28
C ASP A 63 -5.81 33.68 21.68
N VAL A 64 -4.94 33.25 20.76
CA VAL A 64 -3.49 33.25 20.96
C VAL A 64 -2.93 34.67 20.88
N PHE A 65 -3.56 35.53 20.07
CA PHE A 65 -3.10 36.91 19.87
C PHE A 65 -3.10 37.67 21.20
N SER A 66 -4.22 37.64 21.92
CA SER A 66 -4.38 38.33 23.20
C SER A 66 -3.35 37.84 24.24
N LEU A 67 -3.08 36.53 24.29
CA LEU A 67 -2.09 35.96 25.20
C LEU A 67 -0.66 36.40 24.90
N LEU A 68 -0.32 36.52 23.61
CA LEU A 68 0.99 37.01 23.19
C LEU A 68 1.13 38.52 23.46
N ASP A 69 0.11 39.32 23.13
CA ASP A 69 0.14 40.78 23.33
C ASP A 69 0.33 41.16 24.80
N GLU A 70 -0.28 40.41 25.73
CA GLU A 70 -0.07 40.59 27.17
C GLU A 70 1.37 40.24 27.62
N ALA A 71 1.98 39.20 27.05
CA ALA A 71 3.27 38.69 27.48
C ALA A 71 4.48 39.40 26.83
N ILE A 72 4.33 39.92 25.62
CA ILE A 72 5.45 40.49 24.86
C ILE A 72 6.07 41.77 25.48
N PRO A 73 5.31 42.70 26.09
CA PRO A 73 5.90 43.85 26.78
C PRO A 73 6.92 43.46 27.86
N GLU A 74 6.72 42.31 28.52
CA GLU A 74 7.63 41.77 29.53
C GLU A 74 8.91 41.16 28.94
N LEU A 75 8.91 40.79 27.65
CA LEU A 75 10.06 40.21 26.95
C LEU A 75 11.18 41.22 26.66
N GLY A 76 10.87 42.51 26.52
CA GLY A 76 11.89 43.59 26.41
C GLY A 76 12.70 43.65 25.11
N TYR A 77 12.29 42.96 24.04
CA TYR A 77 12.90 43.08 22.70
C TYR A 77 11.86 42.91 21.58
N ASP A 78 12.18 43.43 20.39
CA ASP A 78 11.30 43.36 19.21
C ASP A 78 11.45 42.01 18.51
N ILE A 79 10.34 41.32 18.27
CA ILE A 79 10.30 39.96 17.70
C ILE A 79 9.30 39.98 16.56
N PRO A 80 9.68 39.52 15.35
CA PRO A 80 8.71 39.36 14.29
C PRO A 80 7.74 38.22 14.61
N ILE A 81 6.44 38.51 14.49
CA ILE A 81 5.39 37.53 14.74
C ILE A 81 4.55 37.37 13.48
N VAL A 82 4.58 36.17 12.91
CA VAL A 82 3.78 35.80 11.75
C VAL A 82 2.51 35.11 12.25
N VAL A 83 1.36 35.75 12.03
CA VAL A 83 0.06 35.24 12.50
C VAL A 83 -0.74 34.78 11.31
N GLN A 84 -1.15 33.51 11.34
CA GLN A 84 -2.10 32.96 10.40
C GLN A 84 -3.51 33.32 10.86
N VAL A 85 -4.23 34.10 10.05
CA VAL A 85 -5.55 34.63 10.35
C VAL A 85 -6.53 34.27 9.23
N ASN A 86 -7.77 33.94 9.60
CA ASN A 86 -8.85 33.84 8.63
C ASN A 86 -9.04 35.19 7.89
N ARG A 87 -9.29 35.12 6.58
CA ARG A 87 -9.49 36.28 5.68
C ARG A 87 -10.47 37.33 6.24
N LYS A 88 -11.56 36.90 6.91
CA LYS A 88 -12.56 37.81 7.51
C LYS A 88 -12.06 38.60 8.73
N LYS A 89 -11.04 38.10 9.44
CA LYS A 89 -10.39 38.77 10.59
C LYS A 89 -9.22 39.64 10.15
N LYS A 90 -8.49 39.26 9.10
CA LYS A 90 -7.34 40.02 8.57
C LYS A 90 -7.67 41.48 8.27
N ASP A 91 -8.81 41.74 7.63
CA ASP A 91 -9.26 43.09 7.27
C ASP A 91 -9.54 44.00 8.50
N LYS A 92 -9.76 43.40 9.68
CA LYS A 92 -9.99 44.12 10.95
C LYS A 92 -8.72 44.34 11.78
N LEU A 93 -7.64 43.61 11.48
CA LEU A 93 -6.41 43.54 12.29
C LEU A 93 -5.24 44.36 11.72
N ASN A 94 -5.39 44.98 10.55
CA ASN A 94 -4.36 45.76 9.82
C ASN A 94 -3.70 46.95 10.56
N ASN A 95 -3.98 47.17 11.85
CA ASN A 95 -3.55 48.35 12.61
C ASN A 95 -2.51 48.08 13.71
N VAL A 96 -1.95 46.87 13.82
CA VAL A 96 -0.88 46.56 14.78
C VAL A 96 0.44 46.32 14.05
N GLU A 97 1.32 47.33 14.02
CA GLU A 97 2.58 47.34 13.24
C GLU A 97 3.56 46.20 13.58
N LYS A 98 3.34 45.48 14.70
CA LYS A 98 4.24 44.43 15.20
C LYS A 98 4.03 43.05 14.57
N PHE A 99 2.90 42.81 13.89
CA PHE A 99 2.50 41.50 13.39
C PHE A 99 2.47 41.43 11.85
N ILE A 100 2.89 40.29 11.31
CA ILE A 100 2.80 39.97 9.89
C ILE A 100 1.61 39.02 9.71
N TYR A 101 0.51 39.54 9.17
CA TYR A 101 -0.71 38.77 8.97
C TYR A 101 -0.70 37.99 7.65
N VAL A 102 -0.87 36.68 7.75
CA VAL A 102 -0.94 35.74 6.63
C VAL A 102 -2.35 35.15 6.57
N GLU A 103 -2.91 35.05 5.37
CA GLU A 103 -4.23 34.43 5.20
C GLU A 103 -4.16 32.91 5.38
N GLU A 104 -5.07 32.39 6.20
CA GLU A 104 -5.39 30.98 6.32
C GLU A 104 -6.16 30.51 5.08
N ASN A 105 -5.43 30.19 4.01
CA ASN A 105 -5.97 29.63 2.76
C ASN A 105 -5.33 28.25 2.44
N GLY A 106 -5.00 27.46 3.46
CA GLY A 106 -4.43 26.11 3.35
C GLY A 106 -2.97 26.00 2.88
N LEU A 107 -2.48 26.88 2.00
CA LEU A 107 -1.12 26.72 1.48
C LEU A 107 -0.07 27.16 2.52
N LEU A 108 0.66 26.22 3.12
CA LEU A 108 1.83 26.48 3.99
C LEU A 108 2.86 27.40 3.34
N LYS A 109 2.95 27.40 2.01
CA LYS A 109 3.73 28.35 1.21
C LYS A 109 3.41 29.82 1.55
N ASN A 110 2.19 30.14 1.97
CA ASN A 110 1.78 31.48 2.36
C ASN A 110 2.38 31.90 3.70
N ILE A 111 2.80 30.97 4.56
CA ILE A 111 3.57 31.25 5.79
C ILE A 111 5.07 31.29 5.46
N LEU A 112 5.53 30.31 4.69
CA LEU A 112 6.95 30.14 4.35
C LEU A 112 7.48 31.31 3.51
N SER A 113 6.69 31.84 2.58
CA SER A 113 7.12 32.93 1.69
C SER A 113 7.33 34.27 2.43
N PRO A 114 6.42 34.75 3.30
CA PRO A 114 6.67 35.90 4.16
C PRO A 114 7.86 35.71 5.09
N VAL A 115 8.03 34.52 5.69
CA VAL A 115 9.18 34.21 6.56
C VAL A 115 10.48 34.28 5.76
N ALA A 116 10.55 33.64 4.58
CA ALA A 116 11.72 33.70 3.71
C ALA A 116 12.04 35.14 3.28
N LYS A 117 11.02 35.96 3.00
CA LYS A 117 11.19 37.38 2.67
C LYS A 117 11.71 38.20 3.84
N LEU A 118 11.20 37.96 5.05
CA LEU A 118 11.59 38.66 6.28
C LEU A 118 13.08 38.47 6.60
N PHE A 119 13.61 37.28 6.32
CA PHE A 119 15.01 36.94 6.58
C PHE A 119 15.88 36.92 5.31
N GLU A 120 15.36 37.45 4.19
CA GLU A 120 16.06 37.55 2.90
C GLU A 120 16.67 36.22 2.42
N ILE A 121 15.93 35.12 2.56
CA ILE A 121 16.35 33.77 2.18
C ILE A 121 15.88 33.47 0.75
N THR A 122 16.84 33.22 -0.14
CA THR A 122 16.63 32.80 -1.52
C THR A 122 17.00 31.32 -1.72
N PRO A 123 16.43 30.62 -2.73
CA PRO A 123 16.86 29.27 -3.09
C PRO A 123 18.36 29.14 -3.32
N THR A 124 18.98 30.18 -3.88
CA THR A 124 20.43 30.23 -4.11
C THR A 124 21.23 30.34 -2.82
N GLN A 125 20.74 31.04 -1.80
CA GLN A 125 21.36 31.04 -0.47
C GLN A 125 21.18 29.69 0.23
N MET A 126 19.99 29.08 0.12
CA MET A 126 19.70 27.76 0.69
C MET A 126 20.63 26.68 0.12
N ALA A 127 20.88 26.68 -1.19
CA ALA A 127 21.80 25.73 -1.82
C ALA A 127 23.27 25.90 -1.38
N LYS A 128 23.63 27.05 -0.81
CA LYS A 128 25.00 27.34 -0.34
C LYS A 128 25.23 26.98 1.12
N TYR A 129 24.19 26.69 1.90
CA TYR A 129 24.35 26.25 3.29
C TYR A 129 25.03 24.89 3.34
N LYS A 130 26.07 24.81 4.18
CA LYS A 130 26.81 23.57 4.40
C LYS A 130 26.06 22.74 5.45
N VAL A 131 25.15 21.91 4.96
CA VAL A 131 24.38 20.96 5.77
C VAL A 131 25.08 19.60 5.83
N PRO A 132 24.77 18.75 6.82
CA PRO A 132 25.14 17.34 6.78
C PRO A 132 24.66 16.69 5.48
N ASP A 133 25.52 15.89 4.85
CA ASP A 133 25.15 15.01 3.75
C ASP A 133 25.45 13.58 4.18
N PRO A 134 24.43 12.73 4.29
CA PRO A 134 23.02 12.99 4.06
C PRO A 134 22.38 13.84 5.16
N TYR A 135 21.29 14.48 4.80
CA TYR A 135 20.52 15.35 5.66
C TYR A 135 19.53 14.51 6.49
N PRO A 136 19.56 14.58 7.84
CA PRO A 136 18.60 13.88 8.68
C PRO A 136 17.20 14.48 8.56
N VAL A 137 16.21 13.61 8.55
CA VAL A 137 14.79 13.88 8.40
C VAL A 137 14.03 13.03 9.41
N ASP A 138 13.02 13.61 10.02
CA ASP A 138 12.16 12.88 10.95
C ASP A 138 11.35 11.82 10.18
N SER A 139 11.49 10.55 10.56
CA SER A 139 10.82 9.43 9.90
C SER A 139 9.30 9.49 10.01
N SER A 140 8.76 10.20 11.02
CA SER A 140 7.32 10.43 11.12
C SER A 140 6.76 11.25 9.96
N LEU A 141 7.60 11.99 9.22
CA LEU A 141 7.16 12.67 8.00
C LEU A 141 6.79 11.68 6.89
N LEU A 142 7.40 10.50 6.86
CA LEU A 142 7.08 9.46 5.88
C LEU A 142 5.64 8.97 5.99
N GLU A 143 5.04 9.11 7.18
CA GLU A 143 3.63 8.81 7.38
C GLU A 143 2.71 9.65 6.49
N TYR A 144 3.13 10.79 5.98
CA TYR A 144 2.27 11.65 5.15
C TYR A 144 2.63 11.65 3.66
N PHE A 145 3.57 10.81 3.25
CA PHE A 145 3.87 10.56 1.85
C PHE A 145 3.15 9.30 1.37
N ILE A 146 2.56 9.36 0.18
CA ILE A 146 2.04 8.20 -0.56
C ILE A 146 3.17 7.51 -1.30
N THR A 147 4.01 8.29 -1.98
CA THR A 147 5.22 7.83 -2.64
C THR A 147 6.41 8.62 -2.15
N SER A 148 7.58 7.99 -2.14
CA SER A 148 8.80 8.66 -1.74
C SER A 148 9.25 9.68 -2.79
N PRO A 149 9.59 10.93 -2.41
CA PRO A 149 9.98 11.97 -3.36
C PRO A 149 11.43 11.84 -3.87
N CYS A 150 12.24 11.09 -3.14
CA CYS A 150 13.65 10.84 -3.42
C CYS A 150 14.06 9.55 -2.71
N GLU A 151 15.33 9.20 -2.81
CA GLU A 151 15.92 8.14 -2.01
C GLU A 151 15.88 8.53 -0.52
N ILE A 152 15.34 7.65 0.32
CA ILE A 152 15.33 7.78 1.76
C ILE A 152 16.20 6.67 2.32
N TYR A 153 17.07 7.03 3.26
CA TYR A 153 18.05 6.17 3.88
C TYR A 153 17.78 6.02 5.37
N THR A 154 18.24 4.93 5.98
CA THR A 154 18.22 4.75 7.45
C THR A 154 19.57 5.03 8.11
N ASP A 155 20.57 5.49 7.36
CA ASP A 155 21.90 5.79 7.87
C ASP A 155 22.54 7.03 7.22
N GLU A 156 23.51 7.60 7.95
CA GLU A 156 24.32 8.75 7.55
C GLU A 156 25.36 8.44 6.45
N ASP A 157 25.56 7.18 6.07
CA ASP A 157 26.51 6.83 5.01
C ASP A 157 25.82 6.68 3.64
N LYS A 158 24.49 6.90 3.59
CA LYS A 158 23.62 6.66 2.41
C LYS A 158 23.74 5.25 1.86
N GLU A 159 24.04 4.29 2.72
CA GLU A 159 24.20 2.93 2.29
C GLU A 159 22.82 2.23 2.22
N HIS A 160 21.95 2.35 3.24
CA HIS A 160 20.64 1.66 3.30
C HIS A 160 19.51 2.52 2.77
N CYS A 161 19.25 2.47 1.46
CA CYS A 161 18.10 3.13 0.85
C CYS A 161 16.81 2.33 1.07
N ILE A 162 15.99 2.70 2.06
CA ILE A 162 14.73 2.02 2.37
C ILE A 162 13.60 2.30 1.38
N LEU A 163 13.64 3.44 0.70
CA LEU A 163 12.62 3.87 -0.26
C LEU A 163 13.31 4.64 -1.38
N SER A 164 13.11 4.22 -2.62
CA SER A 164 13.54 4.92 -3.83
C SER A 164 12.51 5.96 -4.24
N ALA A 165 12.93 6.95 -5.04
CA ALA A 165 11.98 7.92 -5.60
C ALA A 165 10.85 7.20 -6.38
N GLY A 166 9.59 7.47 -6.00
CA GLY A 166 8.40 6.87 -6.59
C GLY A 166 7.84 5.65 -5.85
N ASP A 167 8.61 5.04 -4.93
CA ASP A 167 8.16 3.86 -4.17
C ASP A 167 6.97 4.22 -3.28
N ASN A 168 5.94 3.37 -3.26
CA ASN A 168 4.79 3.52 -2.36
C ASN A 168 5.23 3.37 -0.90
N ILE A 169 4.63 4.17 -0.02
CA ILE A 169 4.91 4.16 1.42
C ILE A 169 3.67 3.63 2.15
N ASP A 170 3.67 2.32 2.38
CA ASP A 170 2.58 1.61 3.05
C ASP A 170 2.81 1.47 4.57
N LYS A 171 1.84 0.82 5.25
CA LYS A 171 1.88 0.59 6.70
C LYS A 171 2.99 -0.38 7.12
N GLU A 172 3.45 -1.29 6.27
CA GLU A 172 4.53 -2.24 6.61
C GLU A 172 5.89 -1.55 6.60
N VAL A 173 6.15 -0.74 5.56
CA VAL A 173 7.33 0.12 5.49
C VAL A 173 7.40 1.01 6.72
N LEU A 174 6.30 1.67 7.08
CA LEU A 174 6.28 2.58 8.23
C LEU A 174 6.46 1.88 9.57
N LYS A 175 5.88 0.70 9.76
CA LYS A 175 6.10 -0.12 10.98
C LYS A 175 7.57 -0.47 11.17
N GLY A 176 8.31 -0.69 10.07
CA GLY A 176 9.75 -0.93 10.07
C GLY A 176 10.61 0.28 10.47
N LEU A 177 10.04 1.49 10.44
CA LEU A 177 10.74 2.77 10.60
C LEU A 177 10.42 3.50 11.91
N LEU A 178 9.50 2.96 12.72
CA LEU A 178 9.04 3.59 13.95
C LEU A 178 10.20 3.88 14.93
N GLY A 179 10.49 5.17 15.10
CA GLY A 179 11.44 5.68 16.11
C GLY A 179 12.90 5.79 15.67
N GLY A 180 13.21 5.63 14.38
CA GLY A 180 14.55 5.87 13.82
C GLY A 180 14.66 7.19 13.05
N ASP A 181 15.84 7.80 13.00
CA ASP A 181 16.14 8.90 12.09
C ASP A 181 16.24 8.34 10.66
N VAL A 182 15.63 9.02 9.68
CA VAL A 182 15.84 8.73 8.26
C VAL A 182 16.63 9.86 7.62
N PHE A 183 17.24 9.60 6.48
CA PHE A 183 18.16 10.53 5.85
C PHE A 183 17.82 10.67 4.37
N VAL A 184 18.07 11.85 3.81
CA VAL A 184 17.97 12.10 2.36
C VAL A 184 19.24 12.75 1.90
N GLU A 185 19.61 12.65 0.63
CA GLU A 185 20.77 13.40 0.15
C GLU A 185 20.63 14.90 0.46
N ALA A 186 21.72 15.55 0.88
CA ALA A 186 21.71 16.99 1.14
C ALA A 186 21.19 17.79 -0.06
N SER A 187 21.47 17.32 -1.29
CA SER A 187 20.99 17.90 -2.55
C SER A 187 19.47 17.79 -2.72
N LYS A 188 18.87 16.73 -2.16
CA LYS A 188 17.44 16.37 -2.28
C LYS A 188 16.59 16.85 -1.11
N ARG A 189 17.17 17.32 -0.01
CA ARG A 189 16.41 17.82 1.17
C ARG A 189 15.35 18.87 0.82
N ILE A 190 15.63 19.74 -0.15
CA ILE A 190 14.68 20.76 -0.63
C ILE A 190 13.56 20.09 -1.42
N LEU A 191 13.89 19.11 -2.28
CA LEU A 191 12.88 18.32 -3.00
C LEU A 191 11.99 17.57 -2.02
N PHE A 192 12.57 16.86 -1.04
CA PHE A 192 11.83 16.11 -0.03
C PHE A 192 10.79 17.00 0.67
N VAL A 193 11.21 18.15 1.18
CA VAL A 193 10.30 19.06 1.91
C VAL A 193 9.34 19.80 0.99
N ASN A 194 9.75 20.14 -0.23
CA ASN A 194 8.84 20.70 -1.21
C ASN A 194 7.77 19.67 -1.60
N THR A 195 8.13 18.43 -1.91
CA THR A 195 7.15 17.38 -2.21
C THR A 195 6.25 17.09 -1.01
N PHE A 196 6.77 17.12 0.21
CA PHE A 196 5.94 17.01 1.41
C PHE A 196 4.90 18.13 1.50
N THR A 197 5.30 19.34 1.13
CA THR A 197 4.44 20.54 1.13
C THR A 197 3.51 20.57 -0.10
N GLU A 198 3.91 19.95 -1.21
CA GLU A 198 3.24 20.02 -2.51
C GLU A 198 2.39 18.79 -2.84
N GLN A 199 2.59 17.65 -2.19
CA GLN A 199 1.88 16.40 -2.50
C GLN A 199 0.37 16.54 -2.37
N PHE A 200 -0.07 17.19 -1.30
CA PHE A 200 -1.47 17.56 -1.11
C PHE A 200 -1.97 18.45 -2.26
N SER A 201 -1.18 19.46 -2.64
CA SER A 201 -1.51 20.35 -3.75
C SER A 201 -1.49 19.65 -5.11
N HIS A 202 -0.63 18.66 -5.32
CA HIS A 202 -0.51 17.92 -6.56
C HIS A 202 -1.74 17.04 -6.79
N MET A 203 -2.17 16.28 -5.77
CA MET A 203 -3.41 15.50 -5.82
C MET A 203 -4.61 16.41 -6.07
N ALA A 204 -4.73 17.51 -5.32
CA ALA A 204 -5.79 18.51 -5.52
C ALA A 204 -5.79 19.09 -6.94
N ASN A 205 -4.60 19.39 -7.48
CA ASN A 205 -4.46 19.91 -8.85
C ASN A 205 -4.83 18.86 -9.92
N LEU A 206 -4.46 17.58 -9.74
CA LEU A 206 -4.82 16.52 -10.67
C LEU A 206 -6.33 16.27 -10.67
N LEU A 207 -6.94 16.18 -9.49
CA LEU A 207 -8.39 16.00 -9.35
C LEU A 207 -9.17 17.20 -9.88
N GLY A 208 -8.66 18.42 -9.65
CA GLY A 208 -9.24 19.65 -10.17
C GLY A 208 -8.95 19.92 -11.64
N ASN A 209 -8.14 19.11 -12.33
CA ASN A 209 -7.81 19.29 -13.74
C ASN A 209 -8.87 18.60 -14.62
N PRO A 210 -9.67 19.35 -15.41
CA PRO A 210 -10.68 18.75 -16.28
C PRO A 210 -10.09 18.04 -17.50
N ASP A 211 -8.82 18.29 -17.86
CA ASP A 211 -8.17 17.80 -19.07
C ASP A 211 -7.33 16.52 -18.85
N ILE A 212 -7.31 15.98 -17.63
CA ILE A 212 -6.57 14.76 -17.31
C ILE A 212 -7.28 13.52 -17.87
N ASP A 213 -6.53 12.50 -18.29
CA ASP A 213 -7.14 11.25 -18.74
C ASP A 213 -7.76 10.45 -17.58
N LEU A 214 -8.71 9.56 -17.90
CA LEU A 214 -9.48 8.85 -16.90
C LEU A 214 -8.62 7.90 -16.05
N ALA A 215 -7.61 7.24 -16.65
CA ALA A 215 -6.75 6.31 -15.92
C ALA A 215 -5.90 7.06 -14.89
N GLN A 216 -5.30 8.18 -15.29
CA GLN A 216 -4.59 9.08 -14.38
C GLN A 216 -5.50 9.67 -13.30
N LYS A 217 -6.75 10.01 -13.63
CA LYS A 217 -7.73 10.50 -12.65
C LYS A 217 -8.10 9.42 -11.63
N MET A 218 -8.30 8.18 -12.07
CA MET A 218 -8.62 7.05 -11.18
C MET A 218 -7.44 6.66 -10.30
N ASP A 219 -6.21 6.66 -10.82
CA ASP A 219 -4.99 6.47 -10.03
C ASP A 219 -4.83 7.57 -8.97
N ALA A 220 -5.05 8.83 -9.34
CA ALA A 220 -5.02 9.95 -8.41
C ALA A 220 -6.10 9.82 -7.32
N LEU A 221 -7.31 9.35 -7.68
CA LEU A 221 -8.41 9.11 -6.75
C LEU A 221 -8.08 8.00 -5.74
N ASP A 222 -7.57 6.86 -6.21
CA ASP A 222 -7.23 5.72 -5.34
C ASP A 222 -6.13 6.08 -4.33
N LYS A 223 -5.09 6.76 -4.82
CA LYS A 223 -4.02 7.32 -3.98
C LYS A 223 -4.54 8.35 -2.97
N THR A 224 -5.43 9.24 -3.41
CA THR A 224 -6.05 10.26 -2.55
C THR A 224 -6.92 9.63 -1.46
N LEU A 225 -7.72 8.61 -1.80
CA LEU A 225 -8.53 7.85 -0.85
C LEU A 225 -7.65 7.19 0.22
N THR A 226 -6.55 6.55 -0.20
CA THR A 226 -5.58 5.93 0.69
C THR A 226 -4.93 6.96 1.62
N PHE A 227 -4.52 8.11 1.09
CA PHE A 227 -3.96 9.22 1.87
C PHE A 227 -4.96 9.74 2.90
N LEU A 228 -6.18 10.06 2.48
CA LEU A 228 -7.23 10.59 3.35
C LEU A 228 -7.58 9.58 4.45
N SER A 229 -7.71 8.30 4.14
CA SER A 229 -7.88 7.22 5.13
C SER A 229 -6.87 7.30 6.28
N LYS A 230 -5.59 7.50 5.92
CA LYS A 230 -4.50 7.62 6.88
C LYS A 230 -4.58 8.90 7.72
N GLU A 231 -4.97 10.03 7.11
CA GLU A 231 -5.18 11.30 7.83
C GLU A 231 -6.26 11.15 8.91
N PHE A 232 -7.38 10.50 8.60
CA PHE A 232 -8.47 10.31 9.55
C PHE A 232 -8.13 9.35 10.68
N GLN A 233 -7.43 8.25 10.38
CA GLN A 233 -6.96 7.29 11.40
C GLN A 233 -6.00 7.96 12.41
N ASN A 234 -5.24 8.96 11.96
CA ASN A 234 -4.34 9.75 12.79
C ASN A 234 -5.03 10.93 13.51
N GLY A 235 -6.37 11.01 13.43
CA GLY A 235 -7.18 12.04 14.11
C GLY A 235 -7.17 13.40 13.42
N GLY A 236 -6.71 13.48 12.17
CA GLY A 236 -6.63 14.70 11.39
C GLY A 236 -7.85 14.90 10.50
N MET A 237 -8.70 15.85 10.87
CA MET A 237 -9.56 16.56 9.90
C MET A 237 -9.28 18.04 10.10
N ASP A 238 -9.26 18.76 8.98
CA ASP A 238 -8.65 20.07 8.85
C ASP A 238 -9.19 20.67 7.54
N GLU A 239 -9.10 21.99 7.34
CA GLU A 239 -9.74 22.65 6.19
C GLU A 239 -9.22 22.13 4.84
N GLU A 240 -7.94 21.76 4.76
CA GLU A 240 -7.33 21.18 3.58
C GLU A 240 -7.85 19.75 3.38
N VAL A 241 -7.76 18.90 4.40
CA VAL A 241 -8.28 17.52 4.34
C VAL A 241 -9.76 17.51 3.95
N ALA A 242 -10.55 18.46 4.42
CA ALA A 242 -11.95 18.63 4.04
C ALA A 242 -12.12 19.03 2.57
N GLU A 243 -11.32 19.98 2.07
CA GLU A 243 -11.35 20.42 0.67
C GLU A 243 -10.92 19.31 -0.29
N LEU A 244 -9.83 18.58 0.00
CA LEU A 244 -9.39 17.46 -0.83
C LEU A 244 -10.39 16.30 -0.79
N SER A 245 -10.99 16.02 0.37
CA SER A 245 -12.09 15.04 0.45
C SER A 245 -13.24 15.45 -0.45
N HIS A 246 -13.62 16.73 -0.45
CA HIS A 246 -14.67 17.24 -1.33
C HIS A 246 -14.30 17.08 -2.81
N GLN A 247 -13.08 17.46 -3.22
CA GLN A 247 -12.61 17.30 -4.60
C GLN A 247 -12.56 15.83 -5.06
N CYS A 248 -12.11 14.94 -4.17
CA CYS A 248 -12.09 13.50 -4.40
C CYS A 248 -13.52 12.99 -4.63
N ILE A 249 -14.44 13.33 -3.73
CA ILE A 249 -15.86 12.97 -3.82
C ILE A 249 -16.49 13.50 -5.12
N THR A 250 -16.28 14.78 -5.45
CA THR A 250 -16.78 15.38 -6.70
C THR A 250 -16.25 14.64 -7.92
N SER A 251 -14.95 14.33 -7.95
CA SER A 251 -14.32 13.59 -9.05
C SER A 251 -14.88 12.17 -9.20
N MET A 252 -15.17 11.48 -8.09
CA MET A 252 -15.82 10.16 -8.10
C MET A 252 -17.24 10.25 -8.70
N VAL A 253 -17.99 11.29 -8.37
CA VAL A 253 -19.32 11.54 -8.95
C VAL A 253 -19.23 11.83 -10.44
N GLU A 254 -18.29 12.67 -10.89
CA GLU A 254 -18.10 13.00 -12.32
C GLU A 254 -17.84 11.76 -13.19
N ILE A 255 -17.02 10.82 -12.69
CA ILE A 255 -16.73 9.55 -13.39
C ILE A 255 -18.00 8.73 -13.56
N THR A 256 -18.81 8.61 -12.50
CA THR A 256 -20.00 7.75 -12.49
C THR A 256 -21.21 8.38 -13.17
N SER A 257 -21.25 9.70 -13.33
CA SER A 257 -22.36 10.42 -13.95
C SER A 257 -22.21 10.68 -15.44
N SER A 258 -21.02 10.45 -16.03
CA SER A 258 -20.77 10.65 -17.47
C SER A 258 -20.85 9.34 -18.26
N THR A 259 -21.56 9.35 -19.40
CA THR A 259 -21.75 8.14 -20.25
C THR A 259 -20.45 7.65 -20.89
N LYS A 260 -19.50 8.54 -21.16
CA LYS A 260 -18.16 8.16 -21.66
C LYS A 260 -17.29 7.58 -20.54
N GLY A 261 -17.40 8.13 -19.33
CA GLY A 261 -16.71 7.61 -18.15
C GLY A 261 -17.15 6.20 -17.79
N LEU A 262 -18.41 5.84 -18.06
CA LEU A 262 -18.98 4.52 -17.76
C LEU A 262 -18.35 3.35 -18.55
N ASP A 263 -18.20 3.48 -19.86
CA ASP A 263 -17.57 2.44 -20.68
C ASP A 263 -16.09 2.23 -20.32
N ASP A 264 -15.38 3.32 -20.05
CA ASP A 264 -13.97 3.28 -19.70
C ASP A 264 -13.78 2.83 -18.23
N PHE A 265 -14.68 3.22 -17.33
CA PHE A 265 -14.75 2.73 -15.95
C PHE A 265 -14.97 1.22 -15.92
N GLN A 266 -15.86 0.69 -16.77
CA GLN A 266 -16.05 -0.76 -16.88
C GLN A 266 -14.77 -1.48 -17.32
N LYS A 267 -14.00 -0.93 -18.28
CA LYS A 267 -12.70 -1.53 -18.66
C LYS A 267 -11.70 -1.51 -17.52
N LEU A 268 -11.69 -0.44 -16.74
CA LEU A 268 -10.80 -0.27 -15.59
C LEU A 268 -11.22 -1.15 -14.39
N LEU A 269 -12.51 -1.46 -14.23
CA LEU A 269 -13.00 -2.46 -13.27
C LEU A 269 -12.57 -3.90 -13.58
N LEU A 270 -12.14 -4.16 -14.81
CA LEU A 270 -11.54 -5.43 -15.24
C LEU A 270 -10.00 -5.41 -15.09
N SER A 271 -9.44 -4.43 -14.39
CA SER A 271 -8.00 -4.34 -14.10
C SER A 271 -7.70 -4.63 -12.64
N ASP A 272 -6.52 -5.17 -12.37
CA ASP A 272 -6.00 -5.45 -11.02
C ASP A 272 -5.31 -4.23 -10.38
N ASP A 273 -5.38 -3.05 -11.02
CA ASP A 273 -4.50 -1.91 -10.73
C ASP A 273 -5.02 -0.99 -9.60
N PHE A 274 -6.21 -1.24 -9.05
CA PHE A 274 -6.88 -0.35 -8.10
C PHE A 274 -7.25 -1.02 -6.77
N SER A 275 -7.25 -0.24 -5.69
CA SER A 275 -7.64 -0.75 -4.38
C SER A 275 -9.12 -1.16 -4.31
N GLU A 276 -9.38 -2.20 -3.52
CA GLU A 276 -10.72 -2.75 -3.30
C GLU A 276 -11.69 -1.72 -2.72
N ARG A 277 -11.21 -0.87 -1.80
CA ARG A 277 -12.01 0.21 -1.20
C ARG A 277 -12.45 1.22 -2.24
N PHE A 278 -11.53 1.62 -3.12
CA PHE A 278 -11.84 2.57 -4.17
C PHE A 278 -12.87 1.99 -5.14
N LEU A 279 -12.66 0.76 -5.62
CA LEU A 279 -13.59 0.10 -6.53
C LEU A 279 -14.98 -0.07 -5.91
N THR A 280 -15.04 -0.52 -4.64
CA THR A 280 -16.29 -0.70 -3.90
C THR A 280 -17.04 0.63 -3.76
N ALA A 281 -16.37 1.69 -3.31
CA ALA A 281 -16.97 3.01 -3.14
C ALA A 281 -17.50 3.56 -4.47
N GLN A 282 -16.73 3.39 -5.56
CA GLN A 282 -17.12 3.85 -6.89
C GLN A 282 -18.38 3.13 -7.42
N LEU A 283 -18.46 1.80 -7.21
CA LEU A 283 -19.66 1.01 -7.55
C LEU A 283 -20.87 1.37 -6.68
N VAL A 284 -20.68 1.58 -5.38
CA VAL A 284 -21.77 1.99 -4.46
C VAL A 284 -22.37 3.32 -4.91
N ILE A 285 -21.52 4.30 -5.23
CA ILE A 285 -21.95 5.62 -5.74
C ILE A 285 -22.74 5.43 -7.03
N PHE A 286 -22.19 4.68 -7.99
CA PHE A 286 -22.82 4.43 -9.27
C PHE A 286 -24.22 3.86 -9.12
N TYR A 287 -24.35 2.70 -8.46
CA TYR A 287 -25.63 2.00 -8.37
C TYR A 287 -26.64 2.74 -7.52
N SER A 288 -26.22 3.35 -6.41
CA SER A 288 -27.13 4.11 -5.54
C SER A 288 -27.78 5.28 -6.30
N LEU A 289 -26.98 6.10 -6.98
CA LEU A 289 -27.49 7.27 -7.70
C LEU A 289 -28.37 6.88 -8.89
N HIS A 290 -27.98 5.84 -9.64
CA HIS A 290 -28.75 5.39 -10.80
C HIS A 290 -30.06 4.71 -10.41
N MET A 291 -30.09 3.93 -9.32
CA MET A 291 -31.34 3.38 -8.78
C MET A 291 -32.30 4.49 -8.35
N ILE A 292 -31.82 5.46 -7.57
CA ILE A 292 -32.65 6.59 -7.09
C ILE A 292 -33.25 7.33 -8.28
N LYS A 293 -32.44 7.60 -9.32
CA LYS A 293 -32.87 8.26 -10.54
C LYS A 293 -33.90 7.45 -11.34
N LEU A 294 -33.72 6.14 -11.46
CA LEU A 294 -34.67 5.25 -12.15
C LEU A 294 -36.01 5.17 -11.42
N LEU A 295 -35.99 5.18 -10.08
CA LEU A 295 -37.19 5.10 -9.25
C LEU A 295 -37.90 6.44 -9.04
N ASP A 296 -37.30 7.55 -9.51
CA ASP A 296 -37.78 8.91 -9.27
C ASP A 296 -37.97 9.19 -7.77
N TRP A 297 -37.08 8.65 -6.94
CA TRP A 297 -37.10 8.86 -5.49
C TRP A 297 -36.63 10.28 -5.17
N ILE A 298 -37.51 11.08 -4.59
CA ILE A 298 -37.19 12.44 -4.14
C ILE A 298 -36.55 12.36 -2.76
N LEU A 299 -35.22 12.34 -2.74
CA LEU A 299 -34.39 12.32 -1.53
C LEU A 299 -33.62 13.62 -1.38
N GLU A 300 -33.18 13.93 -0.16
CA GLU A 300 -32.36 15.11 0.13
C GLU A 300 -30.93 14.89 -0.40
N ASP A 301 -30.57 15.66 -1.42
CA ASP A 301 -29.25 15.74 -2.05
C ASP A 301 -28.48 14.40 -2.17
N PRO A 302 -29.03 13.38 -2.86
CA PRO A 302 -28.41 12.06 -2.95
C PRO A 302 -27.02 12.10 -3.61
N GLU A 303 -26.84 12.97 -4.62
CA GLU A 303 -25.56 13.21 -5.30
C GLU A 303 -24.47 13.79 -4.39
N LEU A 304 -24.86 14.33 -3.23
CA LEU A 304 -23.94 14.79 -2.20
C LEU A 304 -23.80 13.72 -1.11
N ASN A 305 -24.90 13.20 -0.58
CA ASN A 305 -24.87 12.38 0.63
C ASN A 305 -24.32 10.95 0.41
N ILE A 306 -24.66 10.29 -0.71
CA ILE A 306 -24.17 8.94 -1.02
C ILE A 306 -22.65 8.91 -1.21
N PRO A 307 -22.06 9.80 -2.02
CA PRO A 307 -20.61 9.81 -2.21
C PRO A 307 -19.84 10.08 -0.92
N TYR A 308 -20.33 10.99 -0.07
CA TYR A 308 -19.75 11.19 1.25
C TYR A 308 -19.81 9.91 2.09
N ALA A 309 -20.94 9.23 2.16
CA ALA A 309 -21.03 7.99 2.93
C ALA A 309 -20.14 6.87 2.34
N ALA A 310 -20.15 6.69 1.02
CA ALA A 310 -19.35 5.68 0.33
C ALA A 310 -17.85 5.86 0.60
N PHE A 311 -17.42 7.13 0.68
CA PHE A 311 -16.06 7.52 0.98
C PHE A 311 -15.69 7.31 2.46
N PHE A 312 -16.59 7.62 3.40
CA PHE A 312 -16.26 7.75 4.83
C PHE A 312 -16.65 6.58 5.74
N HIS A 313 -17.65 5.77 5.41
CA HIS A 313 -18.32 4.89 6.38
C HIS A 313 -17.38 3.88 7.10
N ASP A 314 -16.43 3.29 6.38
CA ASP A 314 -15.46 2.33 6.90
C ASP A 314 -14.08 2.93 7.25
N LEU A 315 -13.93 4.25 7.09
CA LEU A 315 -12.61 4.88 7.02
C LEU A 315 -11.83 4.85 8.34
N LEU A 316 -12.55 4.77 9.47
CA LEU A 316 -11.95 4.67 10.81
C LEU A 316 -11.61 3.23 11.25
N LEU A 317 -11.87 2.22 10.42
CA LEU A 317 -11.45 0.84 10.69
C LEU A 317 -9.94 0.69 10.51
N GLU A 318 -9.28 -0.03 11.42
CA GLU A 318 -7.81 -0.12 11.48
C GLU A 318 -7.20 -0.90 10.30
N SER A 319 -7.94 -1.87 9.74
CA SER A 319 -7.53 -2.68 8.59
C SER A 319 -8.72 -3.11 7.72
N ASP A 320 -8.41 -3.52 6.48
CA ASP A 320 -9.38 -4.07 5.53
C ASP A 320 -10.02 -5.37 6.02
N ASP A 321 -9.26 -6.20 6.75
CA ASP A 321 -9.78 -7.43 7.35
C ASP A 321 -10.98 -7.19 8.28
N TRP A 322 -11.07 -6.00 8.89
CA TRP A 322 -12.18 -5.65 9.78
C TRP A 322 -13.41 -5.23 8.98
N ALA A 323 -13.25 -4.58 7.83
CA ALA A 323 -14.34 -4.16 6.95
C ALA A 323 -15.11 -5.36 6.35
N VAL A 324 -14.46 -6.52 6.26
CA VAL A 324 -15.10 -7.78 5.80
C VAL A 324 -16.09 -8.35 6.84
N ILE A 325 -16.06 -7.89 8.09
CA ILE A 325 -16.98 -8.34 9.13
C ILE A 325 -18.28 -7.54 9.02
N ARG A 326 -19.30 -8.15 8.38
CA ARG A 326 -20.56 -7.44 8.01
C ARG A 326 -21.82 -7.99 8.70
N ASN A 327 -21.67 -8.88 9.68
CA ASN A 327 -22.78 -9.40 10.47
C ASN A 327 -22.33 -9.92 11.84
N ASN A 328 -23.30 -10.10 12.75
CA ASN A 328 -23.06 -10.52 14.13
C ASN A 328 -22.37 -11.90 14.25
N ASP A 329 -22.61 -12.83 13.33
CA ASP A 329 -22.05 -14.18 13.43
C ASP A 329 -20.59 -14.23 12.95
N SER A 330 -20.26 -13.48 11.91
CA SER A 330 -18.88 -13.22 11.50
C SER A 330 -18.09 -12.49 12.60
N LEU A 331 -18.69 -11.50 13.27
CA LEU A 331 -18.05 -10.78 14.37
C LEU A 331 -17.76 -11.72 15.57
N LYS A 332 -18.71 -12.60 15.92
CA LYS A 332 -18.54 -13.57 17.02
C LYS A 332 -17.42 -14.56 16.75
N THR A 333 -17.30 -15.03 15.50
CA THR A 333 -16.34 -16.07 15.10
C THR A 333 -14.97 -15.52 14.72
N ALA A 334 -14.82 -14.20 14.57
CA ALA A 334 -13.55 -13.55 14.27
C ALA A 334 -12.51 -13.75 15.39
N LYS A 335 -11.26 -13.99 14.99
CA LYS A 335 -10.09 -14.11 15.89
C LYS A 335 -9.61 -12.72 16.36
N LEU A 336 -10.47 -12.00 17.04
CA LEU A 336 -10.23 -10.65 17.57
C LEU A 336 -10.47 -10.62 19.09
N ASP A 337 -9.79 -9.71 19.78
CA ASP A 337 -10.05 -9.45 21.19
C ASP A 337 -11.36 -8.64 21.39
N GLU A 338 -11.83 -8.55 22.64
CA GLU A 338 -13.11 -7.89 22.96
C GLU A 338 -13.10 -6.39 22.68
N LEU A 339 -11.95 -5.71 22.80
CA LEU A 339 -11.83 -4.28 22.52
C LEU A 339 -11.92 -4.03 21.01
N GLN A 340 -11.27 -4.88 20.21
CA GLN A 340 -11.34 -4.85 18.75
C GLN A 340 -12.77 -5.12 18.27
N LYS A 341 -13.45 -6.12 18.85
CA LYS A 341 -14.86 -6.40 18.54
C LYS A 341 -15.78 -5.23 18.88
N GLU A 342 -15.59 -4.60 20.05
CA GLU A 342 -16.36 -3.39 20.42
C GLU A 342 -16.11 -2.24 19.44
N ARG A 343 -14.87 -2.04 18.98
CA ARG A 343 -14.55 -1.03 17.97
C ARG A 343 -15.28 -1.28 16.65
N ILE A 344 -15.29 -2.53 16.16
CA ILE A 344 -16.04 -2.91 14.96
C ILE A 344 -17.55 -2.79 15.20
N GLU A 345 -18.06 -3.12 16.38
CA GLU A 345 -19.50 -2.95 16.65
C GLU A 345 -19.92 -1.46 16.64
N ARG A 346 -19.02 -0.56 17.01
CA ARG A 346 -19.33 0.87 17.20
C ARG A 346 -18.79 1.79 16.11
N HIS A 347 -18.10 1.27 15.08
CA HIS A 347 -17.41 2.11 14.11
C HIS A 347 -18.38 3.06 13.39
N ALA A 348 -19.58 2.61 13.00
CA ALA A 348 -20.57 3.47 12.34
C ALA A 348 -20.95 4.70 13.20
N ASP A 349 -21.25 4.51 14.49
CA ASP A 349 -21.53 5.60 15.45
C ASP A 349 -20.31 6.51 15.64
N LEU A 350 -19.11 5.94 15.78
CA LEU A 350 -17.88 6.69 16.00
C LEU A 350 -17.49 7.53 14.77
N THR A 351 -17.58 6.95 13.57
CA THR A 351 -17.34 7.62 12.29
C THR A 351 -18.35 8.75 12.09
N ALA A 352 -19.64 8.51 12.29
CA ALA A 352 -20.65 9.55 12.18
C ALA A 352 -20.39 10.71 13.14
N LYS A 353 -20.09 10.43 14.42
CA LYS A 353 -19.77 11.46 15.42
C LYS A 353 -18.51 12.25 15.11
N PHE A 354 -17.49 11.58 14.58
CA PHE A 354 -16.26 12.23 14.17
C PHE A 354 -16.54 13.29 13.10
N PHE A 355 -17.32 12.94 12.08
CA PHE A 355 -17.63 13.84 10.96
C PHE A 355 -18.72 14.88 11.28
N GLU A 356 -19.64 14.60 12.20
CA GLU A 356 -20.65 15.59 12.67
C GLU A 356 -20.03 16.84 13.30
N ALA A 357 -18.78 16.75 13.77
CA ALA A 357 -18.03 17.89 14.29
C ALA A 357 -17.59 18.89 13.19
N TRP A 358 -17.78 18.55 11.90
CA TRP A 358 -17.28 19.32 10.77
C TRP A 358 -18.43 19.88 9.92
N ASP A 359 -18.57 21.22 9.92
CA ASP A 359 -19.65 21.92 9.19
C ASP A 359 -19.65 21.65 7.68
N SER A 360 -18.52 21.25 7.11
CA SER A 360 -18.37 20.90 5.69
C SER A 360 -18.93 19.52 5.33
N VAL A 361 -19.22 18.67 6.32
CA VAL A 361 -19.79 17.34 6.09
C VAL A 361 -21.32 17.41 6.21
N PRO A 362 -22.07 16.94 5.20
CA PRO A 362 -23.52 16.93 5.25
C PRO A 362 -24.04 16.08 6.42
N LYS A 363 -24.97 16.64 7.20
CA LYS A 363 -25.59 15.94 8.34
C LYS A 363 -26.31 14.67 7.90
N GLU A 364 -26.96 14.70 6.74
CA GLU A 364 -27.66 13.53 6.21
C GLU A 364 -26.67 12.44 5.76
N ALA A 365 -25.47 12.80 5.30
CA ALA A 365 -24.39 11.84 5.07
C ALA A 365 -23.91 11.20 6.39
N CYS A 366 -23.76 11.97 7.48
CA CYS A 366 -23.42 11.41 8.79
C CYS A 366 -24.51 10.46 9.32
N LYS A 367 -25.78 10.78 9.09
CA LYS A 367 -26.90 9.89 9.41
C LYS A 367 -26.86 8.62 8.57
N LEU A 368 -26.57 8.73 7.27
CA LEU A 368 -26.38 7.59 6.38
C LEU A 368 -25.24 6.68 6.86
N ILE A 369 -24.08 7.24 7.21
CA ILE A 369 -22.95 6.51 7.81
C ILE A 369 -23.39 5.80 9.09
N ARG A 370 -24.20 6.45 9.94
CA ARG A 370 -24.70 5.80 11.15
C ARG A 370 -25.62 4.62 10.83
N GLU A 371 -26.43 4.73 9.79
CA GLU A 371 -27.45 3.75 9.40
C GLU A 371 -26.94 2.60 8.53
N HIS A 372 -25.68 2.61 8.07
CA HIS A 372 -25.20 1.68 7.03
C HIS A 372 -25.17 0.20 7.43
N HIS A 373 -25.26 -0.15 8.73
CA HIS A 373 -25.47 -1.55 9.20
C HIS A 373 -26.93 -1.88 9.51
N GLY A 374 -27.86 -1.03 9.09
CA GLY A 374 -29.29 -1.16 9.35
C GLY A 374 -29.72 -0.70 10.74
N SER A 375 -28.81 -0.19 11.59
CA SER A 375 -29.15 0.36 12.90
C SER A 375 -29.21 1.88 12.89
N THR A 376 -30.25 2.46 13.48
CA THR A 376 -30.38 3.92 13.61
C THR A 376 -29.39 4.58 14.57
N ASP A 377 -28.78 3.81 15.47
CA ASP A 377 -27.80 4.30 16.45
C ASP A 377 -26.34 4.00 16.08
N GLY A 378 -26.10 3.32 14.95
CA GLY A 378 -24.76 2.95 14.48
C GLY A 378 -24.05 1.93 15.35
N ARG A 379 -24.80 1.10 16.09
CA ARG A 379 -24.25 0.02 16.92
C ARG A 379 -24.68 -1.35 16.41
N GLY A 380 -23.67 -2.18 16.17
CA GLY A 380 -23.82 -3.56 15.74
C GLY A 380 -24.49 -3.71 14.39
N PHE A 381 -24.85 -4.95 14.07
CA PHE A 381 -25.49 -5.31 12.81
C PHE A 381 -26.96 -5.63 13.05
N CYS A 382 -27.87 -4.90 12.38
CA CYS A 382 -29.30 -5.10 12.58
C CYS A 382 -29.85 -6.18 11.66
N ASN A 383 -30.69 -7.07 12.18
CA ASN A 383 -31.43 -8.05 11.37
C ASN A 383 -32.72 -7.46 10.78
N ASN A 384 -33.23 -6.36 11.34
CA ASN A 384 -34.44 -5.69 10.87
C ASN A 384 -34.08 -4.34 10.24
N LEU A 385 -34.12 -4.28 8.91
CA LEU A 385 -33.61 -3.16 8.14
C LEU A 385 -34.68 -2.10 7.81
N GLU A 386 -35.93 -2.24 8.30
CA GLU A 386 -37.01 -1.33 7.90
C GLU A 386 -36.92 0.08 8.49
N GLY A 387 -36.26 0.23 9.64
CA GLY A 387 -36.25 1.47 10.44
C GLY A 387 -35.33 2.58 9.95
N ILE A 388 -34.53 2.35 8.91
CA ILE A 388 -33.54 3.29 8.36
C ILE A 388 -34.11 4.13 7.21
N SER A 389 -33.41 5.21 6.86
CA SER A 389 -33.78 6.10 5.76
C SER A 389 -33.74 5.41 4.38
N ASN A 390 -34.53 5.90 3.42
CA ASN A 390 -34.49 5.39 2.04
C ASN A 390 -33.11 5.56 1.38
N LEU A 391 -32.36 6.58 1.79
CA LEU A 391 -30.98 6.77 1.35
C LEU A 391 -30.06 5.66 1.88
N ALA A 392 -30.23 5.24 3.14
CA ALA A 392 -29.55 4.08 3.71
C ALA A 392 -29.98 2.77 3.04
N LYS A 393 -31.27 2.64 2.67
CA LYS A 393 -31.75 1.48 1.91
C LYS A 393 -31.07 1.38 0.54
N SER A 394 -30.97 2.48 -0.22
CA SER A 394 -30.28 2.46 -1.51
C SER A 394 -28.79 2.17 -1.38
N PHE A 395 -28.14 2.76 -0.36
CA PHE A 395 -26.72 2.54 -0.08
C PHE A 395 -26.44 1.08 0.26
N LEU A 396 -27.16 0.50 1.21
CA LEU A 396 -27.02 -0.90 1.62
C LEU A 396 -27.20 -1.89 0.46
N VAL A 397 -28.21 -1.66 -0.39
CA VAL A 397 -28.46 -2.51 -1.55
C VAL A 397 -27.33 -2.38 -2.57
N ALA A 398 -26.84 -1.17 -2.84
CA ALA A 398 -25.72 -0.93 -3.75
C ALA A 398 -24.39 -1.47 -3.21
N GLU A 399 -24.18 -1.40 -1.90
CA GLU A 399 -22.98 -1.88 -1.24
C GLU A 399 -22.95 -3.41 -1.20
N GLU A 400 -24.07 -4.06 -0.87
CA GLU A 400 -24.18 -5.51 -0.98
C GLU A 400 -24.02 -5.99 -2.42
N TRP A 401 -24.58 -5.23 -3.38
CA TRP A 401 -24.38 -5.48 -4.79
C TRP A 401 -22.89 -5.40 -5.18
N ALA A 402 -22.22 -4.28 -4.89
CA ALA A 402 -20.81 -4.06 -5.20
C ALA A 402 -19.90 -5.14 -4.59
N VAL A 403 -20.12 -5.46 -3.31
CA VAL A 403 -19.39 -6.52 -2.59
C VAL A 403 -19.63 -7.88 -3.23
N SER A 404 -20.85 -8.19 -3.68
CA SER A 404 -21.14 -9.45 -4.34
C SER A 404 -20.52 -9.56 -5.74
N CYS A 405 -20.23 -8.43 -6.39
CA CYS A 405 -19.64 -8.39 -7.72
C CYS A 405 -18.10 -8.46 -7.72
N LEU A 406 -17.44 -8.12 -6.60
CA LEU A 406 -15.98 -8.09 -6.50
C LEU A 406 -15.42 -9.40 -5.87
N PRO A 407 -14.40 -10.04 -6.47
CA PRO A 407 -13.91 -11.38 -6.09
C PRO A 407 -13.30 -11.48 -4.68
N PHE A 408 -12.70 -10.40 -4.15
CA PHE A 408 -12.12 -10.43 -2.80
C PHE A 408 -13.13 -10.88 -1.73
N TYR A 409 -14.40 -10.47 -1.87
CA TYR A 409 -15.47 -10.87 -0.97
C TYR A 409 -16.08 -12.24 -1.28
N GLN A 410 -15.77 -12.82 -2.44
CA GLN A 410 -16.21 -14.15 -2.86
C GLN A 410 -15.33 -15.30 -2.34
N LYS A 411 -14.27 -15.01 -1.56
CA LYS A 411 -13.32 -15.96 -0.91
C LYS A 411 -13.92 -17.08 -0.02
N LYS A 412 -15.24 -17.31 -0.06
CA LYS A 412 -15.95 -18.38 0.65
C LYS A 412 -17.01 -19.09 -0.21
N GLY A 413 -16.81 -19.20 -1.53
CA GLY A 413 -17.57 -20.12 -2.36
C GLY A 413 -19.06 -19.79 -2.52
N LEU A 414 -19.41 -18.52 -2.80
CA LEU A 414 -20.80 -18.11 -3.04
C LEU A 414 -20.99 -17.47 -4.43
N GLU A 415 -21.68 -18.24 -5.27
CA GLU A 415 -22.65 -17.96 -6.34
C GLU A 415 -22.50 -16.78 -7.34
N ARG A 416 -22.71 -17.13 -8.62
CA ARG A 416 -21.83 -16.76 -9.75
C ARG A 416 -22.53 -16.10 -10.95
N SER A 417 -23.74 -15.54 -10.79
CA SER A 417 -24.44 -14.83 -11.87
C SER A 417 -25.25 -13.66 -11.34
N LYS A 418 -25.50 -12.65 -12.21
CA LYS A 418 -26.37 -11.51 -11.89
C LYS A 418 -27.69 -11.96 -11.24
N GLU A 419 -28.31 -13.01 -11.76
CA GLU A 419 -29.56 -13.58 -11.24
C GLU A 419 -29.43 -14.10 -9.81
N LYS A 420 -28.33 -14.80 -9.48
CA LYS A 420 -28.10 -15.33 -8.13
C LYS A 420 -27.84 -14.22 -7.11
N ILE A 421 -27.08 -13.19 -7.49
CA ILE A 421 -26.86 -12.02 -6.65
C ILE A 421 -28.20 -11.33 -6.36
N LEU A 422 -29.01 -11.09 -7.40
CA LEU A 422 -30.35 -10.52 -7.25
C LEU A 422 -31.25 -11.37 -6.33
N ASN A 423 -31.20 -12.70 -6.45
CA ASN A 423 -31.96 -13.60 -5.58
C ASN A 423 -31.49 -13.55 -4.12
N SER A 424 -30.17 -13.49 -3.89
CA SER A 424 -29.60 -13.30 -2.55
C SER A 424 -30.05 -11.97 -1.93
N LEU A 425 -30.04 -10.88 -2.71
CA LEU A 425 -30.56 -9.59 -2.26
C LEU A 425 -32.04 -9.66 -1.90
N LYS A 426 -32.88 -10.34 -2.70
CA LYS A 426 -34.31 -10.53 -2.42
C LYS A 426 -34.56 -11.33 -1.13
N LEU A 427 -33.65 -12.25 -0.77
CA LEU A 427 -33.71 -13.00 0.49
C LEU A 427 -33.24 -12.17 1.69
N LYS A 428 -32.23 -11.32 1.50
CA LYS A 428 -31.65 -10.49 2.57
C LYS A 428 -32.49 -9.27 2.89
N PHE A 429 -33.06 -8.63 1.88
CA PHE A 429 -33.75 -7.35 1.99
C PHE A 429 -35.25 -7.52 1.72
N GLU A 430 -36.05 -7.54 2.80
CA GLU A 430 -37.51 -7.62 2.72
C GLU A 430 -38.12 -6.23 2.90
N GLY A 431 -39.09 -5.88 2.05
CA GLY A 431 -39.83 -4.62 2.17
C GLY A 431 -40.13 -3.95 0.83
N LYS A 432 -41.14 -3.08 0.79
CA LYS A 432 -41.55 -2.41 -0.46
C LYS A 432 -40.39 -1.62 -1.10
N GLY A 433 -39.67 -0.83 -0.30
CA GLY A 433 -38.57 0.00 -0.81
C GLY A 433 -37.38 -0.83 -1.33
N TYR A 434 -37.06 -1.95 -0.68
CA TYR A 434 -36.00 -2.85 -1.14
C TYR A 434 -36.37 -3.57 -2.44
N ASN A 435 -37.62 -4.01 -2.56
CA ASN A 435 -38.11 -4.61 -3.80
C ASN A 435 -38.04 -3.64 -4.99
N GLU A 436 -38.33 -2.36 -4.77
CA GLU A 436 -38.20 -1.31 -5.79
C GLU A 436 -36.72 -1.11 -6.19
N LEU A 437 -35.81 -1.01 -5.21
CA LEU A 437 -34.36 -0.87 -5.46
C LEU A 437 -33.76 -2.05 -6.21
N ILE A 438 -34.06 -3.28 -5.79
CA ILE A 438 -33.57 -4.49 -6.46
C ILE A 438 -34.13 -4.58 -7.89
N GLY A 439 -35.38 -4.18 -8.11
CA GLY A 439 -35.96 -4.08 -9.45
C GLY A 439 -35.26 -3.02 -10.32
N ALA A 440 -34.85 -1.89 -9.74
CA ALA A 440 -34.06 -0.88 -10.43
C ALA A 440 -32.64 -1.38 -10.76
N LEU A 441 -31.96 -2.09 -9.85
CA LEU A 441 -30.68 -2.76 -10.14
C LEU A 441 -30.79 -3.73 -11.31
N GLU A 442 -31.86 -4.52 -11.35
CA GLU A 442 -32.08 -5.51 -12.40
C GLU A 442 -32.13 -4.86 -13.79
N LEU A 443 -32.71 -3.65 -13.88
CA LEU A 443 -32.82 -2.85 -15.10
C LEU A 443 -31.55 -2.08 -15.49
N LEU A 444 -30.57 -1.93 -14.58
CA LEU A 444 -29.31 -1.27 -14.89
C LEU A 444 -28.40 -2.23 -15.69
N GLU A 445 -28.34 -2.00 -17.01
CA GLU A 445 -27.47 -2.73 -17.96
C GLU A 445 -26.19 -1.95 -18.32
N LEU A 446 -25.94 -0.82 -17.65
CA LEU A 446 -24.84 0.11 -17.98
C LEU A 446 -23.45 -0.42 -17.66
N VAL A 447 -23.34 -1.48 -16.86
CA VAL A 447 -22.10 -2.19 -16.57
C VAL A 447 -22.35 -3.68 -16.83
N ASP A 448 -21.58 -4.27 -17.74
CA ASP A 448 -21.68 -5.69 -18.09
C ASP A 448 -21.11 -6.55 -16.95
N LEU A 449 -21.97 -6.77 -15.97
CA LEU A 449 -21.64 -7.51 -14.75
C LEU A 449 -21.33 -8.96 -15.04
N ASP A 450 -21.94 -9.55 -16.06
CA ASP A 450 -21.61 -10.91 -16.45
C ASP A 450 -20.17 -10.98 -16.97
N LYS A 451 -19.67 -9.95 -17.69
CA LYS A 451 -18.24 -9.86 -18.04
C LYS A 451 -17.32 -9.63 -16.85
N ILE A 452 -17.69 -8.76 -15.91
CA ILE A 452 -16.89 -8.52 -14.70
C ILE A 452 -16.80 -9.80 -13.88
N VAL A 453 -17.95 -10.40 -13.62
CA VAL A 453 -18.08 -11.65 -12.88
C VAL A 453 -17.38 -12.80 -13.61
N GLU A 454 -17.48 -12.93 -14.94
CA GLU A 454 -16.77 -13.93 -15.74
C GLU A 454 -15.25 -13.73 -15.70
N PHE A 455 -14.77 -12.49 -15.89
CA PHE A 455 -13.35 -12.15 -15.86
C PHE A 455 -12.72 -12.53 -14.50
N TRP A 456 -13.33 -12.08 -13.41
CA TRP A 456 -12.85 -12.36 -12.07
C TRP A 456 -13.06 -13.83 -11.66
N GLN A 457 -14.12 -14.49 -12.14
CA GLN A 457 -14.30 -15.94 -11.96
C GLN A 457 -13.26 -16.74 -12.71
N LYS A 458 -12.88 -16.36 -13.92
CA LYS A 458 -11.78 -17.04 -14.63
C LYS A 458 -10.49 -16.88 -13.85
N ALA A 459 -10.18 -15.67 -13.39
CA ALA A 459 -9.00 -15.42 -12.56
C ALA A 459 -8.99 -16.30 -11.28
N ASP A 460 -10.09 -16.32 -10.51
CA ASP A 460 -10.17 -17.10 -9.26
C ASP A 460 -10.31 -18.61 -9.48
N SER A 461 -11.09 -19.05 -10.49
CA SER A 461 -11.33 -20.48 -10.73
C SER A 461 -10.13 -21.15 -11.37
N LEU A 462 -9.34 -20.47 -12.21
CA LEU A 462 -8.07 -21.00 -12.69
C LEU A 462 -7.12 -21.20 -11.50
N ASP A 463 -6.96 -20.20 -10.65
CA ASP A 463 -6.09 -20.28 -9.46
C ASP A 463 -6.54 -21.34 -8.44
N GLU A 464 -7.84 -21.44 -8.16
CA GLU A 464 -8.39 -22.38 -7.17
C GLU A 464 -8.45 -23.81 -7.69
N VAL A 465 -8.82 -24.02 -8.95
CA VAL A 465 -8.79 -25.34 -9.61
C VAL A 465 -7.35 -25.83 -9.75
N GLU A 466 -6.41 -24.95 -10.08
CA GLU A 466 -4.99 -25.30 -10.19
C GLU A 466 -4.37 -25.70 -8.86
N ARG A 467 -4.61 -24.92 -7.79
CA ARG A 467 -4.14 -25.29 -6.45
C ARG A 467 -4.79 -26.58 -5.97
N THR A 468 -6.08 -26.76 -6.23
CA THR A 468 -6.81 -27.97 -5.84
C THR A 468 -6.29 -29.18 -6.61
N LEU A 469 -6.12 -29.08 -7.93
CA LEU A 469 -5.56 -30.14 -8.76
C LEU A 469 -4.12 -30.46 -8.37
N GLU A 470 -3.29 -29.46 -8.06
CA GLU A 470 -1.91 -29.67 -7.63
C GLU A 470 -1.86 -30.46 -6.31
N VAL A 471 -2.68 -30.10 -5.33
CA VAL A 471 -2.79 -30.84 -4.06
C VAL A 471 -3.23 -32.27 -4.32
N HIS A 472 -4.27 -32.50 -5.13
CA HIS A 472 -4.76 -33.83 -5.45
C HIS A 472 -3.73 -34.68 -6.22
N LEU A 473 -3.03 -34.08 -7.19
CA LEU A 473 -1.95 -34.72 -7.93
C LEU A 473 -0.80 -35.15 -7.01
N ARG A 474 -0.42 -34.31 -6.03
CA ARG A 474 0.60 -34.62 -5.03
C ARG A 474 0.15 -35.72 -4.06
N GLU A 475 -1.08 -35.65 -3.56
CA GLU A 475 -1.63 -36.62 -2.60
C GLU A 475 -1.84 -38.01 -3.22
N SER A 476 -2.27 -38.04 -4.48
CA SER A 476 -2.55 -39.27 -5.21
C SER A 476 -1.30 -40.08 -5.59
N LYS A 477 -0.11 -39.44 -5.63
CA LYS A 477 1.16 -40.03 -6.08
C LYS A 477 1.08 -40.65 -7.49
N LEU A 478 0.16 -40.16 -8.31
CA LEU A 478 -0.05 -40.61 -9.69
C LEU A 478 1.07 -40.14 -10.61
N LEU A 479 1.56 -38.94 -10.34
CA LEU A 479 2.67 -38.31 -11.03
C LEU A 479 3.93 -38.42 -10.18
N THR A 480 5.07 -38.55 -10.85
CA THR A 480 6.37 -38.35 -10.23
C THR A 480 6.56 -36.88 -9.85
N GLU A 481 7.51 -36.55 -8.97
CA GLU A 481 7.85 -35.16 -8.67
C GLU A 481 8.31 -34.38 -9.92
N GLU A 482 8.93 -35.07 -10.88
CA GLU A 482 9.31 -34.48 -12.18
C GLU A 482 8.06 -34.10 -12.99
N GLU A 483 7.09 -35.00 -13.07
CA GLU A 483 5.81 -34.81 -13.76
C GLU A 483 4.90 -33.77 -13.08
N LEU A 484 4.91 -33.69 -11.75
CA LEU A 484 4.27 -32.61 -10.98
C LEU A 484 4.89 -31.26 -11.32
N GLY A 485 6.20 -31.22 -11.48
CA GLY A 485 6.87 -30.02 -11.96
C GLY A 485 6.50 -29.64 -13.39
N HIS A 486 6.28 -30.61 -14.28
CA HIS A 486 5.78 -30.34 -15.64
C HIS A 486 4.38 -29.72 -15.60
N TRP A 487 3.52 -30.21 -14.72
CA TRP A 487 2.21 -29.61 -14.47
C TRP A 487 2.31 -28.14 -14.03
N GLU A 488 3.21 -27.81 -13.11
CA GLU A 488 3.42 -26.42 -12.66
C GLU A 488 3.79 -25.47 -13.82
N VAL A 489 4.61 -25.95 -14.76
CA VAL A 489 4.98 -25.19 -15.97
C VAL A 489 3.77 -24.95 -16.85
N ILE A 490 2.96 -25.99 -17.04
CA ILE A 490 1.80 -25.96 -17.93
C ILE A 490 0.71 -25.05 -17.39
N SER A 491 0.41 -25.15 -16.09
CA SER A 491 -0.57 -24.27 -15.41
C SER A 491 -0.18 -22.80 -15.55
N PHE A 492 1.09 -22.49 -15.29
CA PHE A 492 1.59 -21.13 -15.40
C PHE A 492 1.46 -20.56 -16.82
N ILE A 493 1.87 -21.32 -17.84
CA ILE A 493 1.81 -20.87 -19.24
C ILE A 493 0.36 -20.81 -19.73
N HIS A 494 -0.48 -21.74 -19.31
CA HIS A 494 -1.92 -21.76 -19.60
C HIS A 494 -2.60 -20.46 -19.17
N HIS A 495 -2.38 -20.03 -17.92
CA HIS A 495 -2.93 -18.78 -17.39
C HIS A 495 -2.53 -17.57 -18.25
N ARG A 496 -1.27 -17.49 -18.66
CA ARG A 496 -0.77 -16.40 -19.50
C ARG A 496 -1.38 -16.41 -20.90
N LEU A 497 -1.56 -17.59 -21.48
CA LEU A 497 -2.18 -17.72 -22.79
C LEU A 497 -3.69 -17.37 -22.78
N GLU A 498 -4.42 -17.70 -21.71
CA GLU A 498 -5.83 -17.28 -21.58
C GLU A 498 -5.95 -15.75 -21.49
N LEU A 499 -5.10 -15.09 -20.69
CA LEU A 499 -5.06 -13.62 -20.63
C LEU A 499 -4.77 -12.99 -22.00
N ILE A 500 -3.82 -13.55 -22.76
CA ILE A 500 -3.50 -13.07 -24.11
C ILE A 500 -4.69 -13.29 -25.04
N LYS A 501 -5.33 -14.45 -25.00
CA LYS A 501 -6.51 -14.73 -25.84
C LYS A 501 -7.65 -13.75 -25.56
N GLU A 502 -7.84 -13.34 -24.31
CA GLU A 502 -8.90 -12.41 -23.94
C GLU A 502 -8.56 -10.94 -24.23
N GLN A 503 -7.32 -10.53 -23.96
CA GLN A 503 -6.95 -9.11 -23.89
C GLN A 503 -5.91 -8.68 -24.94
N GLY A 504 -5.17 -9.64 -25.50
CA GLY A 504 -3.94 -9.41 -26.26
C GLY A 504 -3.87 -10.13 -27.59
N GLU A 505 -4.92 -10.80 -28.06
CA GLU A 505 -4.85 -11.67 -29.23
C GLU A 505 -4.46 -10.89 -30.50
N HIS A 506 -4.83 -9.61 -30.56
CA HIS A 506 -4.44 -8.69 -31.62
C HIS A 506 -2.94 -8.40 -31.70
N LEU A 507 -2.17 -8.73 -30.65
CA LEU A 507 -0.72 -8.56 -30.57
C LEU A 507 0.05 -9.78 -31.10
N LEU A 508 -0.66 -10.89 -31.36
CA LEU A 508 -0.08 -12.12 -31.87
C LEU A 508 -0.05 -12.16 -33.41
N GLU A 509 1.03 -12.67 -33.98
CA GLU A 509 1.04 -13.11 -35.37
C GLU A 509 0.13 -14.34 -35.55
N GLU A 510 -0.36 -14.58 -36.77
CA GLU A 510 -1.33 -15.65 -37.04
C GLU A 510 -0.81 -17.04 -36.64
N THR A 511 0.50 -17.28 -36.82
CA THR A 511 1.17 -18.53 -36.39
C THR A 511 1.28 -18.65 -34.88
N GLU A 512 1.41 -17.55 -34.16
CA GLU A 512 1.47 -17.51 -32.69
C GLU A 512 0.08 -17.72 -32.10
N LYS A 513 -0.97 -17.17 -32.73
CA LYS A 513 -2.37 -17.44 -32.38
C LYS A 513 -2.70 -18.91 -32.52
N GLU A 514 -2.36 -19.51 -33.66
CA GLU A 514 -2.62 -20.92 -33.92
C GLU A 514 -1.93 -21.81 -32.88
N LEU A 515 -0.67 -21.49 -32.53
CA LEU A 515 0.08 -22.23 -31.54
C LEU A 515 -0.44 -22.00 -30.10
N SER A 516 -0.79 -20.77 -29.75
CA SER A 516 -1.40 -20.41 -28.46
C SER A 516 -2.73 -21.13 -28.26
N HIS A 517 -3.59 -21.14 -29.27
CA HIS A 517 -4.85 -21.89 -29.25
C HIS A 517 -4.63 -23.39 -29.12
N LYS A 518 -3.65 -23.94 -29.82
CA LYS A 518 -3.30 -25.37 -29.71
C LYS A 518 -2.78 -25.73 -28.32
N LEU A 519 -1.93 -24.89 -27.73
CA LEU A 519 -1.43 -25.08 -26.37
C LEU A 519 -2.57 -24.97 -25.36
N LEU A 520 -3.42 -23.95 -25.47
CA LEU A 520 -4.63 -23.80 -24.64
C LEU A 520 -5.52 -25.03 -24.74
N GLU A 521 -5.80 -25.53 -25.95
CA GLU A 521 -6.61 -26.73 -26.15
C GLU A 521 -6.00 -27.95 -25.43
N LYS A 522 -4.67 -28.12 -25.50
CA LYS A 522 -3.94 -29.22 -24.85
C LYS A 522 -3.96 -29.10 -23.32
N SER A 523 -3.64 -27.94 -22.75
CA SER A 523 -3.76 -27.73 -21.31
C SER A 523 -5.21 -27.93 -20.87
N SER A 524 -6.20 -27.35 -21.55
CA SER A 524 -7.62 -27.47 -21.16
C SER A 524 -8.15 -28.90 -21.33
N TYR A 525 -7.60 -29.70 -22.23
CA TYR A 525 -7.87 -31.15 -22.31
C TYR A 525 -7.34 -31.89 -21.08
N MET A 526 -6.11 -31.58 -20.67
CA MET A 526 -5.48 -32.13 -19.47
C MET A 526 -6.23 -31.72 -18.19
N TYR A 527 -6.62 -30.44 -18.05
CA TYR A 527 -7.51 -29.98 -16.97
C TYR A 527 -8.82 -30.75 -16.94
N ARG A 528 -9.43 -31.05 -18.10
CA ARG A 528 -10.67 -31.83 -18.18
C ARG A 528 -10.49 -33.27 -17.74
N ILE A 529 -9.38 -33.90 -18.13
CA ILE A 529 -9.03 -35.26 -17.67
C ILE A 529 -8.84 -35.24 -16.15
N LEU A 530 -7.99 -34.36 -15.64
CA LEU A 530 -7.67 -34.26 -14.21
C LEU A 530 -8.89 -33.88 -13.38
N ASN A 531 -9.68 -32.89 -13.79
CA ASN A 531 -10.93 -32.56 -13.11
C ASN A 531 -11.92 -33.73 -13.16
N GLY A 532 -12.04 -34.45 -14.28
CA GLY A 532 -12.90 -35.63 -14.38
C GLY A 532 -12.44 -36.81 -13.52
N ILE A 533 -11.14 -36.91 -13.25
CA ILE A 533 -10.54 -37.88 -12.32
C ILE A 533 -10.86 -37.52 -10.86
N PHE A 534 -10.78 -36.23 -10.51
CA PHE A 534 -10.89 -35.76 -9.13
C PHE A 534 -12.31 -35.32 -8.72
N ASP A 535 -13.29 -35.40 -9.64
CA ASP A 535 -14.69 -35.11 -9.36
C ASP A 535 -15.33 -36.21 -8.47
N GLY A 536 -15.28 -36.00 -7.15
CA GLY A 536 -16.08 -36.74 -6.17
C GLY A 536 -15.52 -38.07 -5.64
N GLN A 537 -14.22 -38.37 -5.81
CA GLN A 537 -13.59 -39.58 -5.23
C GLN A 537 -12.46 -39.25 -4.23
N GLU A 538 -12.51 -39.87 -3.03
CA GLU A 538 -11.47 -39.70 -1.99
C GLU A 538 -10.09 -40.24 -2.40
N THR A 539 -10.04 -41.20 -3.34
CA THR A 539 -8.81 -41.67 -4.00
C THR A 539 -9.16 -42.24 -5.37
N PRO A 540 -8.89 -41.54 -6.48
CA PRO A 540 -9.26 -42.03 -7.80
C PRO A 540 -8.37 -43.19 -8.24
N SER A 541 -9.00 -44.30 -8.66
CA SER A 541 -8.33 -45.37 -9.40
C SER A 541 -8.20 -44.93 -10.85
N ILE A 542 -7.06 -44.39 -11.24
CA ILE A 542 -6.81 -43.99 -12.63
C ILE A 542 -6.28 -45.17 -13.44
N GLU A 543 -6.89 -45.40 -14.60
CA GLU A 543 -6.40 -46.36 -15.58
C GLU A 543 -5.00 -45.94 -16.09
N PRO A 544 -4.02 -46.86 -16.17
CA PRO A 544 -2.66 -46.56 -16.63
C PRO A 544 -2.60 -45.82 -17.98
N GLU A 545 -3.55 -46.09 -18.87
CA GLU A 545 -3.69 -45.45 -20.18
C GLU A 545 -3.98 -43.93 -20.08
N VAL A 546 -4.72 -43.50 -19.05
CA VAL A 546 -5.01 -42.07 -18.83
C VAL A 546 -3.78 -41.35 -18.28
N ILE A 547 -2.99 -42.02 -17.43
CA ILE A 547 -1.71 -41.48 -16.96
C ILE A 547 -0.74 -41.33 -18.14
N GLU A 548 -0.69 -42.30 -19.05
CA GLU A 548 0.10 -42.25 -20.28
C GLU A 548 -0.32 -41.09 -21.18
N GLN A 549 -1.63 -40.86 -21.36
CA GLN A 549 -2.16 -39.71 -22.10
C GLN A 549 -1.79 -38.35 -21.49
N ILE A 550 -1.79 -38.24 -20.15
CA ILE A 550 -1.37 -37.02 -19.46
C ILE A 550 0.13 -36.76 -19.70
N LYS A 551 0.96 -37.81 -19.62
CA LYS A 551 2.40 -37.72 -19.87
C LYS A 551 2.72 -37.33 -21.31
N ASP A 552 2.04 -37.94 -22.28
CA ASP A 552 2.16 -37.57 -23.70
C ASP A 552 1.81 -36.09 -23.92
N CYS A 553 0.79 -35.59 -23.22
CA CYS A 553 0.42 -34.18 -23.27
C CYS A 553 1.46 -33.27 -22.61
N PHE A 554 2.18 -33.71 -21.57
CA PHE A 554 3.27 -32.95 -20.96
C PHE A 554 4.40 -32.73 -21.96
N ASP A 555 4.89 -33.79 -22.58
CA ASP A 555 6.01 -33.72 -23.53
C ASP A 555 5.68 -32.80 -24.71
N ASP A 556 4.50 -33.00 -25.27
CA ASP A 556 3.97 -32.19 -26.36
C ASP A 556 3.84 -30.70 -25.99
N TYR A 557 3.40 -30.41 -24.77
CA TYR A 557 3.21 -29.04 -24.30
C TYR A 557 4.57 -28.37 -24.05
N LEU A 558 5.47 -29.05 -23.35
CA LEU A 558 6.80 -28.54 -23.03
C LEU A 558 7.66 -28.33 -24.29
N GLU A 559 7.44 -29.11 -25.36
CA GLU A 559 8.08 -28.86 -26.67
C GLU A 559 7.55 -27.60 -27.37
N ALA A 560 6.26 -27.30 -27.20
CA ALA A 560 5.59 -26.24 -27.92
C ALA A 560 5.60 -24.89 -27.18
N ALA A 561 5.52 -24.91 -25.86
CA ALA A 561 5.40 -23.72 -25.02
C ALA A 561 6.54 -22.68 -25.16
N PRO A 562 7.82 -23.07 -25.34
CA PRO A 562 8.90 -22.11 -25.55
C PRO A 562 8.69 -21.20 -26.76
N LYS A 563 8.02 -21.69 -27.81
CA LYS A 563 7.83 -20.98 -29.09
C LYS A 563 6.82 -19.83 -29.01
N VAL A 564 6.00 -19.78 -27.95
CA VAL A 564 5.03 -18.71 -27.69
C VAL A 564 5.41 -17.87 -26.48
N TYR A 565 6.47 -18.25 -25.77
CA TYR A 565 6.85 -17.63 -24.51
C TYR A 565 7.40 -16.22 -24.69
N ASP A 566 8.17 -15.97 -25.76
CA ASP A 566 8.64 -14.61 -26.09
C ASP A 566 7.47 -13.64 -26.28
N THR A 567 6.37 -14.14 -26.88
CA THR A 567 5.13 -13.38 -27.08
C THR A 567 4.37 -13.17 -25.77
N ILE A 568 4.37 -14.17 -24.88
CA ILE A 568 3.88 -14.04 -23.51
C ILE A 568 4.62 -12.93 -22.76
N GLN A 569 5.95 -12.85 -22.89
CA GLN A 569 6.75 -11.80 -22.26
C GLN A 569 6.55 -10.43 -22.90
N ALA A 570 6.39 -10.36 -24.23
CA ALA A 570 6.10 -9.10 -24.92
C ALA A 570 4.77 -8.48 -24.45
N PHE A 571 3.76 -9.30 -24.16
CA PHE A 571 2.50 -8.84 -23.57
C PHE A 571 2.71 -8.26 -22.16
N ARG A 572 3.58 -8.88 -21.36
CA ARG A 572 3.93 -8.43 -20.01
C ARG A 572 4.65 -7.07 -19.99
N LEU A 573 5.49 -6.76 -20.98
CA LEU A 573 6.23 -5.49 -21.08
C LEU A 573 5.34 -4.24 -21.27
N SER A 574 4.02 -4.40 -21.42
CA SER A 574 3.05 -3.30 -21.37
C SER A 574 2.63 -2.91 -19.94
N ARG A 575 3.02 -3.68 -18.92
CA ARG A 575 2.75 -3.44 -17.49
C ARG A 575 4.09 -3.36 -16.73
N ASP A 576 4.38 -2.23 -16.12
CA ASP A 576 5.66 -1.85 -15.47
C ASP A 576 6.07 -2.71 -14.25
N LEU A 577 6.34 -4.01 -14.44
CA LEU A 577 6.95 -4.88 -13.44
C LEU A 577 8.31 -5.38 -13.95
N LYS A 578 9.42 -4.97 -13.32
CA LYS A 578 10.78 -5.51 -13.62
C LYS A 578 11.03 -6.91 -13.02
N GLU A 579 10.04 -7.53 -12.39
CA GLU A 579 10.14 -8.90 -11.88
C GLU A 579 9.93 -9.90 -13.03
N THR A 580 10.83 -10.89 -13.18
CA THR A 580 10.75 -11.89 -14.26
C THR A 580 10.07 -13.18 -13.79
N ASP A 581 9.61 -14.07 -14.68
CA ASP A 581 8.99 -15.33 -14.22
C ASP A 581 10.00 -16.27 -13.60
N LEU A 582 11.28 -16.17 -13.97
CA LEU A 582 12.36 -16.88 -13.30
C LEU A 582 12.53 -16.43 -11.85
N MET A 583 12.32 -15.13 -11.54
CA MET A 583 12.34 -14.63 -10.17
C MET A 583 11.13 -15.15 -9.37
N LEU A 584 9.95 -15.09 -9.97
CA LEU A 584 8.72 -15.59 -9.36
C LEU A 584 8.83 -17.09 -9.06
N ALA A 585 9.28 -17.89 -10.03
CA ALA A 585 9.49 -19.32 -9.89
C ALA A 585 10.52 -19.66 -8.80
N ALA A 586 11.63 -18.92 -8.76
CA ALA A 586 12.67 -19.09 -7.74
C ALA A 586 12.16 -18.76 -6.33
N SER A 587 11.32 -17.74 -6.18
CA SER A 587 10.73 -17.34 -4.88
C SER A 587 9.74 -18.38 -4.34
N GLN A 588 9.07 -19.11 -5.25
CA GLN A 588 8.10 -20.16 -4.93
C GLN A 588 8.73 -21.56 -4.82
N ALA A 589 10.06 -21.67 -4.92
CA ALA A 589 10.79 -22.93 -4.96
C ALA A 589 10.36 -23.90 -6.10
N LYS A 590 9.80 -23.37 -7.20
CA LYS A 590 9.32 -24.16 -8.35
C LYS A 590 10.48 -24.59 -9.26
N VAL A 591 11.13 -25.68 -8.88
CA VAL A 591 12.35 -26.17 -9.55
C VAL A 591 12.13 -26.38 -11.04
N THR A 592 11.06 -27.08 -11.41
CA THR A 592 10.82 -27.46 -12.80
C THR A 592 10.45 -26.27 -13.66
N MET A 593 9.78 -25.26 -13.09
CA MET A 593 9.62 -23.98 -13.77
C MET A 593 10.96 -23.29 -14.01
N CYS A 594 11.82 -23.20 -13.00
CA CYS A 594 13.17 -22.66 -13.21
C CYS A 594 13.93 -23.44 -14.28
N LYS A 595 13.85 -24.78 -14.30
CA LYS A 595 14.48 -25.62 -15.33
C LYS A 595 13.91 -25.29 -16.71
N PHE A 596 12.59 -25.25 -16.84
CA PHE A 596 11.91 -24.94 -18.09
C PHE A 596 12.34 -23.59 -18.66
N LEU A 597 12.33 -22.53 -17.85
CA LEU A 597 12.72 -21.18 -18.28
C LEU A 597 14.18 -21.11 -18.71
N ILE A 598 15.06 -21.75 -17.95
CA ILE A 598 16.51 -21.68 -18.19
C ILE A 598 16.94 -22.60 -19.34
N ASP A 599 16.47 -23.85 -19.38
CA ASP A 599 16.85 -24.84 -20.39
C ASP A 599 16.37 -24.43 -21.79
N ASN A 600 15.23 -23.74 -21.87
CA ASN A 600 14.70 -23.19 -23.11
C ASN A 600 15.22 -21.77 -23.43
N SER A 601 16.13 -21.21 -22.62
CA SER A 601 16.69 -19.87 -22.81
C SER A 601 15.64 -18.76 -22.93
N LEU A 602 14.55 -18.90 -22.18
CA LEU A 602 13.37 -18.01 -22.26
C LEU A 602 13.55 -16.71 -21.48
N GLU A 603 14.46 -16.69 -20.51
CA GLU A 603 14.77 -15.50 -19.73
C GLU A 603 16.27 -15.35 -19.47
N GLU A 604 16.69 -14.09 -19.36
CA GLU A 604 18.03 -13.76 -18.89
C GLU A 604 18.19 -14.06 -17.39
N ILE A 605 19.06 -15.02 -17.06
CA ILE A 605 19.29 -15.53 -15.69
C ILE A 605 19.69 -14.44 -14.68
N ASN A 606 20.41 -13.42 -15.16
CA ASN A 606 21.01 -12.39 -14.32
C ASN A 606 20.25 -11.06 -14.39
N VAL A 607 18.98 -11.08 -14.81
CA VAL A 607 18.09 -9.92 -14.66
C VAL A 607 17.99 -9.58 -13.19
N ILE A 608 17.82 -8.28 -12.94
CA ILE A 608 17.62 -7.74 -11.61
C ILE A 608 16.25 -7.06 -11.54
N ASP A 609 15.55 -7.27 -10.44
CA ASP A 609 14.31 -6.57 -10.14
C ASP A 609 14.58 -5.09 -9.77
N LEU A 610 13.54 -4.39 -9.32
CA LEU A 610 13.67 -3.01 -8.83
C LEU A 610 14.53 -2.92 -7.56
N GLU A 611 14.77 -3.99 -6.82
CA GLU A 611 15.63 -4.00 -5.64
C GLU A 611 17.06 -4.46 -5.95
N GLY A 612 17.36 -4.83 -7.20
CA GLY A 612 18.66 -5.39 -7.58
C GLY A 612 18.79 -6.90 -7.33
N LYS A 613 17.73 -7.57 -6.90
CA LYS A 613 17.73 -9.01 -6.62
C LYS A 613 17.68 -9.80 -7.92
N THR A 614 18.41 -10.90 -7.95
CA THR A 614 18.39 -11.89 -9.03
C THR A 614 17.54 -13.09 -8.64
N ALA A 615 17.18 -13.93 -9.62
CA ALA A 615 16.55 -15.22 -9.35
C ALA A 615 17.37 -16.09 -8.37
N LEU A 616 18.70 -15.98 -8.37
CA LEU A 616 19.55 -16.69 -7.40
C LEU A 616 19.28 -16.25 -5.96
N MET A 617 19.01 -14.95 -5.74
CA MET A 617 18.68 -14.47 -4.41
C MET A 617 17.30 -14.94 -3.97
N PHE A 618 16.30 -14.92 -4.87
CA PHE A 618 14.97 -15.47 -4.58
C PHE A 618 15.04 -16.97 -4.25
N ALA A 619 15.85 -17.75 -4.98
CA ALA A 619 16.07 -19.17 -4.69
C ALA A 619 16.70 -19.40 -3.31
N VAL A 620 17.63 -18.53 -2.92
CA VAL A 620 18.25 -18.57 -1.59
C VAL A 620 17.26 -18.20 -0.50
N ILE A 621 16.43 -17.16 -0.71
CA ILE A 621 15.38 -16.76 0.23
C ILE A 621 14.39 -17.92 0.45
N ALA A 622 14.02 -18.61 -0.63
CA ALA A 622 13.14 -19.77 -0.63
C ALA A 622 13.79 -21.06 -0.08
N ASN A 623 15.07 -21.03 0.31
CA ASN A 623 15.85 -22.19 0.74
C ASN A 623 15.90 -23.35 -0.26
N SER A 624 15.81 -23.08 -1.57
CA SER A 624 15.81 -24.13 -2.58
C SER A 624 17.24 -24.40 -3.06
N GLU A 625 17.92 -25.34 -2.42
CA GLU A 625 19.28 -25.74 -2.83
C GLU A 625 19.30 -26.28 -4.27
N GLU A 626 18.22 -26.93 -4.71
CA GLU A 626 18.10 -27.43 -6.08
C GLU A 626 18.06 -26.30 -7.11
N ILE A 627 17.26 -25.24 -6.87
CA ILE A 627 17.23 -24.07 -7.76
C ILE A 627 18.56 -23.30 -7.70
N VAL A 628 19.18 -23.22 -6.52
CA VAL A 628 20.52 -22.64 -6.38
C VAL A 628 21.53 -23.40 -7.25
N ASN A 629 21.53 -24.72 -7.21
CA ASN A 629 22.41 -25.55 -8.07
C ASN A 629 22.14 -25.28 -9.54
N LEU A 630 20.87 -25.36 -9.94
CA LEU A 630 20.44 -25.13 -11.31
C LEU A 630 20.88 -23.76 -11.84
N LEU A 631 20.60 -22.69 -11.10
CA LEU A 631 20.96 -21.33 -11.51
C LEU A 631 22.48 -21.18 -11.64
N LEU A 632 23.26 -21.77 -10.73
CA LEU A 632 24.72 -21.71 -10.78
C LEU A 632 25.32 -22.53 -11.93
N GLU A 633 24.79 -23.73 -12.18
CA GLU A 633 25.16 -24.55 -13.34
C GLU A 633 24.91 -23.81 -14.66
N LYS A 634 23.91 -22.93 -14.67
CA LYS A 634 23.48 -22.17 -15.84
C LYS A 634 24.07 -20.76 -15.91
N GLY A 635 24.98 -20.41 -15.01
CA GLY A 635 25.75 -19.17 -15.08
C GLY A 635 25.16 -17.97 -14.32
N ALA A 636 24.34 -18.22 -13.30
CA ALA A 636 23.94 -17.19 -12.35
C ALA A 636 25.17 -16.65 -11.60
N LYS A 637 25.21 -15.33 -11.42
CA LYS A 637 26.29 -14.65 -10.72
C LYS A 637 26.16 -14.87 -9.20
N LEU A 638 26.98 -15.80 -8.68
CA LEU A 638 27.00 -16.17 -7.26
C LEU A 638 27.33 -15.02 -6.30
N ASP A 639 28.10 -14.04 -6.76
CA ASP A 639 28.51 -12.88 -5.97
C ASP A 639 27.75 -11.59 -6.37
N GLN A 640 26.70 -11.70 -7.19
CA GLN A 640 25.83 -10.54 -7.45
C GLN A 640 25.21 -10.09 -6.13
N VAL A 641 25.12 -8.78 -5.96
CA VAL A 641 24.51 -8.17 -4.79
C VAL A 641 23.32 -7.33 -5.22
N ASP A 642 22.32 -7.25 -4.34
CA ASP A 642 21.19 -6.36 -4.51
C ASP A 642 21.59 -4.90 -4.22
N ARG A 643 20.64 -3.96 -4.32
CA ARG A 643 20.89 -2.53 -4.07
C ARG A 643 21.37 -2.25 -2.65
N MET A 644 21.12 -3.16 -1.70
CA MET A 644 21.63 -3.12 -0.33
C MET A 644 22.96 -3.87 -0.17
N ARG A 645 23.68 -4.14 -1.27
CA ARG A 645 24.94 -4.91 -1.25
C ARG A 645 24.81 -6.28 -0.57
N ARG A 646 23.59 -6.84 -0.48
CA ARG A 646 23.33 -8.17 0.08
C ARG A 646 23.49 -9.20 -1.03
N GLY A 647 24.46 -10.09 -0.86
CA GLY A 647 24.65 -11.24 -1.75
C GLY A 647 23.93 -12.50 -1.26
N PRO A 648 23.99 -13.61 -2.01
CA PRO A 648 23.42 -14.91 -1.63
C PRO A 648 23.77 -15.38 -0.21
N LEU A 649 25.02 -15.25 0.25
CA LEU A 649 25.40 -15.63 1.61
C LEU A 649 24.67 -14.81 2.70
N TYR A 650 24.38 -13.54 2.42
CA TYR A 650 23.60 -12.70 3.33
C TYR A 650 22.16 -13.20 3.43
N HIS A 651 21.52 -13.43 2.27
CA HIS A 651 20.14 -13.91 2.20
C HIS A 651 19.97 -15.27 2.87
N ALA A 652 20.95 -16.18 2.74
CA ALA A 652 20.93 -17.47 3.43
C ALA A 652 20.91 -17.29 4.96
N LEU A 653 21.83 -16.47 5.50
CA LEU A 653 21.95 -16.29 6.94
C LEU A 653 20.76 -15.52 7.55
N ILE A 654 20.29 -14.46 6.88
CA ILE A 654 19.19 -13.63 7.41
C ILE A 654 17.85 -14.37 7.41
N HIS A 655 17.66 -15.36 6.53
CA HIS A 655 16.45 -16.20 6.49
C HIS A 655 16.56 -17.50 7.28
N GLY A 656 17.72 -17.77 7.90
CA GLY A 656 17.88 -18.94 8.79
C GLY A 656 18.48 -20.18 8.13
N HIS A 657 18.92 -20.08 6.88
CA HIS A 657 19.33 -21.21 6.04
C HIS A 657 20.83 -21.52 6.20
N GLU A 658 21.23 -21.95 7.39
CA GLU A 658 22.65 -22.17 7.74
C GLU A 658 23.31 -23.27 6.87
N GLU A 659 22.59 -24.33 6.52
CA GLU A 659 23.09 -25.39 5.63
C GLU A 659 23.31 -24.87 4.20
N LEU A 660 22.37 -24.06 3.69
CA LEU A 660 22.50 -23.44 2.38
C LEU A 660 23.66 -22.43 2.34
N PHE A 661 23.92 -21.72 3.45
CA PHE A 661 25.11 -20.87 3.58
C PHE A 661 26.41 -21.68 3.38
N PHE A 662 26.53 -22.85 4.00
CA PHE A 662 27.70 -23.72 3.81
C PHE A 662 27.78 -24.24 2.38
N SER A 663 26.65 -24.64 1.79
CA SER A 663 26.57 -25.10 0.42
C SER A 663 27.02 -24.02 -0.59
N LEU A 664 26.51 -22.79 -0.45
CA LEU A 664 26.94 -21.63 -1.25
C LEU A 664 28.44 -21.33 -1.06
N SER A 665 28.94 -21.40 0.18
CA SER A 665 30.35 -21.19 0.48
C SER A 665 31.25 -22.24 -0.19
N GLN A 666 30.83 -23.51 -0.20
CA GLN A 666 31.54 -24.59 -0.91
C GLN A 666 31.54 -24.39 -2.43
N LYS A 667 30.48 -23.80 -2.98
CA LYS A 667 30.38 -23.41 -4.39
C LYS A 667 31.18 -22.15 -4.75
N GLY A 668 31.92 -21.60 -3.79
CA GLY A 668 32.83 -20.48 -3.99
C GLY A 668 32.18 -19.12 -3.77
N ALA A 669 30.98 -19.06 -3.19
CA ALA A 669 30.36 -17.80 -2.81
C ALA A 669 31.27 -17.09 -1.82
N ARG A 670 31.58 -15.83 -2.11
CA ARG A 670 32.45 -15.05 -1.24
C ARG A 670 31.60 -14.25 -0.29
N PRO A 671 31.98 -14.21 1.00
CA PRO A 671 31.46 -13.21 1.92
C PRO A 671 31.56 -11.84 1.26
N SER A 672 30.42 -11.22 0.97
CA SER A 672 30.40 -9.89 0.37
C SER A 672 31.05 -8.89 1.32
N GLN A 673 31.50 -7.74 0.80
CA GLN A 673 31.72 -6.58 1.67
C GLN A 673 30.41 -6.25 2.41
N GLN A 674 30.54 -5.59 3.56
CA GLN A 674 29.42 -5.22 4.44
C GLN A 674 28.19 -4.77 3.65
N ALA A 675 27.05 -5.33 4.03
CA ALA A 675 25.81 -5.22 3.29
C ALA A 675 25.14 -3.88 3.55
N VAL A 676 25.73 -2.77 3.14
CA VAL A 676 25.14 -1.45 3.34
C VAL A 676 24.91 -1.13 4.85
N GLY A 677 25.10 0.13 5.24
CA GLY A 677 25.41 0.63 6.59
C GLY A 677 26.21 -0.34 7.47
N GLY A 678 27.25 -0.93 6.91
CA GLY A 678 28.24 -1.71 7.65
C GLY A 678 27.82 -3.08 8.20
N VAL A 679 26.61 -3.60 7.93
CA VAL A 679 26.17 -4.89 8.51
C VAL A 679 26.96 -6.05 7.90
N SER A 680 27.78 -6.73 8.71
CA SER A 680 28.59 -7.87 8.27
C SER A 680 27.84 -9.21 8.38
N LEU A 681 28.26 -10.22 7.62
CA LEU A 681 27.71 -11.58 7.77
C LEU A 681 27.91 -12.14 9.20
N CYS A 682 28.99 -11.76 9.89
CA CYS A 682 29.20 -12.13 11.29
C CYS A 682 28.13 -11.54 12.21
N MET A 683 27.68 -10.30 11.95
CA MET A 683 26.58 -9.67 12.68
C MET A 683 25.24 -10.39 12.40
N VAL A 684 25.00 -10.80 11.16
CA VAL A 684 23.80 -11.59 10.80
C VAL A 684 23.81 -12.95 11.49
N CYS A 685 24.94 -13.67 11.48
CA CYS A 685 25.08 -14.93 12.22
C CYS A 685 24.81 -14.75 13.70
N ALA A 686 25.38 -13.70 14.30
CA ALA A 686 25.23 -13.41 15.71
C ALA A 686 23.78 -13.07 16.08
N LEU A 687 23.06 -12.35 15.21
CA LEU A 687 21.64 -12.03 15.39
C LEU A 687 20.74 -13.27 15.29
N ARG A 688 21.01 -14.13 14.30
CA ARG A 688 20.13 -15.25 13.93
C ARG A 688 20.46 -16.55 14.67
N GLY A 689 21.55 -16.60 15.42
CA GLY A 689 21.91 -17.79 16.19
C GLY A 689 22.79 -18.80 15.44
N HIS A 690 23.40 -18.41 14.33
CA HIS A 690 24.21 -19.30 13.46
C HIS A 690 25.66 -19.43 13.95
N LEU A 691 25.86 -20.15 15.05
CA LEU A 691 27.19 -20.32 15.67
C LEU A 691 28.20 -20.95 14.71
N LYS A 692 27.80 -21.99 13.96
CA LYS A 692 28.72 -22.70 13.06
C LYS A 692 29.12 -21.81 11.89
N ALA A 693 28.16 -21.08 11.30
CA ALA A 693 28.46 -20.12 10.24
C ALA A 693 29.33 -18.97 10.76
N LEU A 694 29.14 -18.51 12.00
CA LEU A 694 30.00 -17.51 12.63
C LEU A 694 31.44 -18.02 12.80
N GLU A 695 31.61 -19.22 13.36
CA GLU A 695 32.92 -19.88 13.49
C GLU A 695 33.63 -20.01 12.15
N PHE A 696 32.89 -20.44 11.13
CA PHE A 696 33.37 -20.55 9.76
C PHE A 696 33.81 -19.19 9.20
N LEU A 697 32.98 -18.16 9.31
CA LEU A 697 33.32 -16.82 8.80
C LEU A 697 34.56 -16.25 9.49
N VAL A 698 34.66 -16.38 10.82
CA VAL A 698 35.85 -15.91 11.58
C VAL A 698 37.11 -16.61 11.10
N LYS A 699 37.03 -17.94 10.91
CA LYS A 699 38.17 -18.75 10.46
C LYS A 699 38.58 -18.43 9.03
N GLU A 700 37.63 -18.34 8.10
CA GLU A 700 37.92 -18.23 6.66
C GLU A 700 38.22 -16.78 6.23
N THR A 701 37.61 -15.78 6.87
CA THR A 701 37.75 -14.37 6.45
C THR A 701 38.65 -13.53 7.35
N LYS A 702 39.06 -14.06 8.52
CA LYS A 702 39.69 -13.26 9.59
C LYS A 702 38.85 -12.02 9.95
N ALA A 703 37.53 -12.19 10.01
CA ALA A 703 36.59 -11.11 10.29
C ALA A 703 36.97 -10.39 11.59
N ASP A 704 37.03 -9.06 11.52
CA ASP A 704 37.18 -8.22 12.71
C ASP A 704 35.84 -8.18 13.46
N LEU A 705 35.75 -8.91 14.58
CA LEU A 705 34.54 -8.94 15.40
C LEU A 705 34.28 -7.61 16.13
N ASN A 706 35.26 -6.69 16.16
CA ASN A 706 35.11 -5.31 16.61
C ASN A 706 34.65 -4.35 15.52
N SER A 707 34.56 -4.80 14.27
CA SER A 707 34.02 -3.98 13.19
C SER A 707 32.61 -3.49 13.54
N GLN A 708 32.35 -2.23 13.22
CA GLN A 708 31.12 -1.54 13.54
C GLN A 708 30.25 -1.40 12.29
N ASP A 709 28.94 -1.57 12.46
CA ASP A 709 27.96 -1.11 11.49
C ASP A 709 27.78 0.42 11.57
N ALA A 710 26.93 0.99 10.72
CA ALA A 710 26.62 2.44 10.73
C ALA A 710 26.02 2.91 12.08
N ASN A 711 25.42 1.99 12.85
CA ASN A 711 24.88 2.25 14.19
C ASN A 711 25.90 2.01 15.32
N LYS A 712 27.19 1.85 14.99
CA LYS A 712 28.29 1.57 15.93
C LYS A 712 28.11 0.27 16.72
N LYS A 713 27.27 -0.65 16.23
CA LYS A 713 27.06 -1.98 16.78
C LYS A 713 28.12 -2.93 16.26
N THR A 714 28.67 -3.74 17.16
CA THR A 714 29.62 -4.80 16.79
C THR A 714 28.92 -6.16 16.82
N VAL A 715 29.65 -7.21 16.45
CA VAL A 715 29.12 -8.59 16.46
C VAL A 715 28.58 -8.98 17.84
N ILE A 716 29.17 -8.47 18.94
CA ILE A 716 28.69 -8.78 20.30
C ILE A 716 27.32 -8.14 20.60
N ASP A 717 27.00 -7.00 19.99
CA ASP A 717 25.71 -6.33 20.20
C ASP A 717 24.59 -7.06 19.45
N TYR A 718 24.88 -7.54 18.25
CA TYR A 718 23.98 -8.44 17.51
C TYR A 718 23.81 -9.78 18.23
N ALA A 719 24.88 -10.35 18.81
CA ALA A 719 24.81 -11.57 19.63
C ALA A 719 23.90 -11.39 20.86
N LYS A 720 24.00 -10.23 21.54
CA LYS A 720 23.13 -9.88 22.67
C LYS A 720 21.67 -9.71 22.23
N LYS A 721 21.44 -9.08 21.06
CA LYS A 721 20.10 -8.91 20.49
C LYS A 721 19.48 -10.26 20.08
N GLY A 722 20.27 -11.17 19.53
CA GLY A 722 19.85 -12.54 19.18
C GLY A 722 19.67 -13.48 20.38
N GLY A 723 20.23 -13.14 21.55
CA GLY A 723 20.03 -13.87 22.81
C GLY A 723 20.77 -15.21 22.92
N ASN A 724 21.60 -15.59 21.94
CA ASN A 724 22.33 -16.86 21.95
C ASN A 724 23.60 -16.75 22.82
N LYS A 725 23.58 -17.41 23.99
CA LYS A 725 24.69 -17.39 24.97
C LYS A 725 26.00 -17.96 24.44
N GLU A 726 25.94 -19.01 23.61
CA GLU A 726 27.12 -19.66 23.06
C GLU A 726 27.82 -18.74 22.06
N ILE A 727 27.05 -18.01 21.24
CA ILE A 727 27.58 -16.98 20.35
C ILE A 727 28.20 -15.83 21.13
N ILE A 728 27.55 -15.34 22.20
CA ILE A 728 28.10 -14.27 23.03
C ILE A 728 29.46 -14.69 23.61
N GLU A 729 29.57 -15.93 24.07
CA GLU A 729 30.81 -16.47 24.62
C GLU A 729 31.87 -16.68 23.54
N PHE A 730 31.49 -17.20 22.38
CA PHE A 730 32.37 -17.34 21.23
C PHE A 730 32.95 -15.99 20.81
N VAL A 731 32.10 -14.97 20.65
CA VAL A 731 32.52 -13.63 20.24
C VAL A 731 33.48 -13.03 21.27
N LYS A 732 33.19 -13.11 22.58
CA LYS A 732 34.10 -12.64 23.64
C LYS A 732 35.48 -13.29 23.61
N ASN A 733 35.54 -14.57 23.24
CA ASN A 733 36.78 -15.34 23.21
C ASN A 733 37.58 -15.15 21.91
N ASN A 734 37.02 -14.45 20.90
CA ASN A 734 37.61 -14.27 19.57
C ASN A 734 37.71 -12.78 19.15
N ILE A 735 37.53 -11.85 20.09
CA ILE A 735 37.73 -10.40 19.92
C ILE A 735 39.17 -9.99 20.22
#